data_AF-A0A7K1U8X5-F1
#
_entry.id   AF-A0A7K1U8X5-F1
#
_cell.length_a   1.000
_cell.length_b   1.000
_cell.length_c   1.000
_cell.angle_alpha   90.00
_cell.angle_beta   90.00
_cell.angle_gamma   90.00
#
_symmetry.space_group_name_H-M   'P 1'
#
loop_
_entity.id
_entity.type
_entity.pdbx_description
1 polymer ?
#
loop_
_entity_poly.entity_id
_entity_poly.type
_entity_poly.pdbx_seq_one_letter_code
_entity_poly.pdbx_strand_id
1 'polypeptide(L)'
;MGKTISQSGNNRNKTTPVLLLELQSNHPDPVKISAGLLKEDAGGRTCQRIPLNDKKSLTIFNTLPAGVQHLLQPCTQEAMVYRELQLREKFRDAPVKSLTQDQYVREGMRQYLFNTLQQLRPLTPVLPWYTMITDDSMLLKHTRPATVSNFPPVLSFGLHRSSAGNLQVIAHVTINGQSYPLSDFEHYGFVLRSRGEIFILPHTAAATLEKFPGGVMDIPGGHETDFLQNTLPALSQQYTVNKSILLQKEVIDSSPACNIWLSELNKAFLVLTIQWQYGDFSIEDNGEPLVLLTEGDTQYEIRRDMDTEKELTAFVRALHPRFSQQRNGYFYLPFADAEKSQWLVKTYRKLTDRNIGVYGMDQLQHFRYNTHIPVMDIQWRGDDKDAFDLEVNVHYGDIAVPLTDLQKALQHRQPHLLLKDGTIGVIPEEWLHKYDLLWKLGQVNKNKLRISRLHFTLAQEMLEMQSTTADALQQLQQLQAQPSRHFPVPEAIDAQLRNYQQAGFEWMCLLDAMRWGGCLADDMGLGKTLQTITFLQYLSEKYPGETHLVVCPTSLIYNWQNELQKFAPALRYTVYHGGNRQYDASAWQQQQLIITSYGTVRSDAEIFAQHVFGYVVLDESQVIKNPSSQTTKALQVLQCRNRLILSGTPIQNNTMDLFAQMNFANPGLLGSQAFFRSEFAMPIDKYADAEKAGQLRKLIYPFLLRRTKEQIAQDLPDKTEIIMWCEMGDEQRQAYNRVRDRYKEKLLNRIREDGMAASTIYVLEGLTRLRQICNAPQLVEEESHITSSVKLDELTREITENTGTHKVLIFSQFTSMLQLIAGAMETEGLPFLYLDGSTKAEHRQQLVTRFQEDESVRVFLISLKAGGVGLTLTAADYVYLVDPWWNPAAEQQAIDRTHRIGQQNKVFAYKMICKDSVEEKILALQQRKKMIADDLISEDTGFVKKLTEDDVAFLFS
;
A
#
# COMPACT_ATOMS: atom_id res chain seq x y z
N MET A 1 -8.31 -58.36 -17.98
CA MET A 1 -8.59 -59.72 -18.48
C MET A 1 -9.22 -59.59 -19.87
N GLY A 2 -8.65 -60.26 -20.88
CA GLY A 2 -9.15 -60.29 -22.26
C GLY A 2 -8.50 -61.47 -22.99
N LYS A 3 -9.35 -62.44 -23.33
CA LYS A 3 -9.14 -63.82 -23.81
C LYS A 3 -7.89 -64.12 -24.67
N THR A 4 -7.26 -65.23 -24.30
CA THR A 4 -6.38 -66.08 -25.11
C THR A 4 -7.05 -66.49 -26.43
N ILE A 5 -6.40 -66.23 -27.55
CA ILE A 5 -6.69 -66.90 -28.83
C ILE A 5 -5.44 -67.71 -29.20
N SER A 6 -5.55 -69.02 -29.06
CA SER A 6 -4.59 -69.97 -29.62
C SER A 6 -4.90 -70.19 -31.10
N GLN A 7 -3.95 -69.90 -31.99
CA GLN A 7 -3.88 -70.51 -33.30
C GLN A 7 -2.51 -71.17 -33.47
N SER A 8 -2.52 -72.50 -33.50
CA SER A 8 -1.40 -73.35 -33.88
C SER A 8 -1.25 -73.32 -35.41
N GLY A 9 -0.07 -72.89 -35.89
CA GLY A 9 0.27 -72.94 -37.31
C GLY A 9 1.75 -72.64 -37.56
N ASN A 10 2.51 -73.69 -37.89
CA ASN A 10 3.85 -73.74 -38.49
C ASN A 10 4.95 -72.75 -38.02
N ASN A 11 5.97 -73.34 -37.37
CA ASN A 11 7.32 -72.79 -37.15
C ASN A 11 7.96 -72.26 -38.45
N ARG A 12 7.77 -70.98 -38.73
CA ARG A 12 8.72 -70.14 -39.48
C ARG A 12 8.96 -68.91 -38.62
N ASN A 13 10.23 -68.59 -38.33
CA ASN A 13 10.63 -67.39 -37.61
C ASN A 13 9.95 -66.16 -38.24
N LYS A 14 8.83 -65.71 -37.66
CA LYS A 14 8.03 -64.63 -38.22
C LYS A 14 8.74 -63.34 -37.89
N THR A 15 9.30 -62.72 -38.92
CA THR A 15 10.01 -61.44 -38.77
C THR A 15 9.05 -60.32 -39.15
N THR A 16 8.73 -59.44 -38.20
CA THR A 16 7.77 -58.34 -38.40
C THR A 16 8.50 -57.00 -38.29
N PRO A 17 8.32 -56.08 -39.25
CA PRO A 17 8.86 -54.73 -39.13
C PRO A 17 8.13 -53.95 -38.03
N VAL A 18 8.90 -53.26 -37.19
CA VAL A 18 8.38 -52.49 -36.05
C VAL A 18 9.06 -51.12 -35.98
N LEU A 19 8.40 -50.15 -35.36
CA LEU A 19 9.06 -48.94 -34.89
C LEU A 19 9.62 -49.21 -33.49
N LEU A 20 10.92 -49.04 -33.31
CA LEU A 20 11.58 -49.22 -32.03
C LEU A 20 11.87 -47.86 -31.41
N LEU A 21 11.30 -47.61 -30.23
CA LEU A 21 11.56 -46.45 -29.39
C LEU A 21 12.51 -46.87 -28.27
N GLU A 22 13.75 -46.41 -28.32
CA GLU A 22 14.69 -46.56 -27.21
C GLU A 22 14.44 -45.40 -26.23
N LEU A 23 14.01 -45.75 -25.02
CA LEU A 23 13.67 -44.80 -23.96
C LEU A 23 14.71 -44.90 -22.84
N GLN A 24 15.33 -43.77 -22.52
CA GLN A 24 16.40 -43.68 -21.53
C GLN A 24 16.09 -42.57 -20.52
N SER A 25 15.89 -42.96 -19.26
CA SER A 25 15.73 -42.02 -18.16
C SER A 25 17.05 -41.27 -17.94
N ASN A 26 16.98 -39.99 -17.60
CA ASN A 26 18.15 -39.17 -17.24
C ASN A 26 19.28 -39.10 -18.30
N HIS A 27 18.95 -39.33 -19.58
CA HIS A 27 19.90 -39.24 -20.70
C HIS A 27 19.67 -37.95 -21.50
N PRO A 28 20.73 -37.30 -22.05
CA PRO A 28 20.58 -36.08 -22.84
C PRO A 28 19.66 -36.23 -24.06
N ASP A 29 19.66 -37.42 -24.67
CA ASP A 29 18.72 -37.83 -25.70
C ASP A 29 17.81 -38.94 -25.14
N PRO A 30 16.72 -38.59 -24.44
CA PRO A 30 15.91 -39.56 -23.70
C PRO A 30 15.06 -40.45 -24.63
N VAL A 31 14.90 -40.04 -25.89
CA VAL A 31 14.10 -40.75 -26.90
C VAL A 31 14.93 -40.91 -28.17
N LYS A 32 15.12 -42.15 -28.61
CA LYS A 32 15.66 -42.46 -29.94
C LYS A 32 14.67 -43.35 -30.69
N ILE A 33 14.50 -43.10 -31.98
CA ILE A 33 13.63 -43.89 -32.84
C ILE A 33 14.47 -44.61 -33.89
N SER A 34 14.11 -45.86 -34.17
CA SER A 34 14.74 -46.62 -35.25
C SER A 34 13.75 -47.63 -35.84
N ALA A 35 14.00 -47.99 -37.10
CA ALA A 35 13.33 -49.15 -37.68
C ALA A 35 13.93 -50.43 -37.09
N GLY A 36 13.07 -51.34 -36.62
CA GLY A 36 13.47 -52.60 -36.01
C GLY A 36 12.78 -53.79 -36.69
N LEU A 37 13.34 -54.98 -36.48
CA LEU A 37 12.67 -56.24 -36.80
C LEU A 37 12.43 -57.03 -35.52
N LEU A 38 11.18 -57.42 -35.30
CA LEU A 38 10.78 -58.35 -34.26
C LEU A 38 10.87 -59.77 -34.80
N LYS A 39 11.66 -60.63 -34.15
CA LYS A 39 11.73 -62.06 -34.41
C LYS A 39 11.03 -62.82 -33.28
N GLU A 40 10.13 -63.72 -33.65
CA GLU A 40 9.48 -64.64 -32.72
C GLU A 40 10.09 -66.05 -32.91
N ASP A 41 10.85 -66.50 -31.90
CA ASP A 41 11.46 -67.83 -31.86
C ASP A 41 10.96 -68.61 -30.61
N ALA A 42 11.25 -69.91 -30.50
CA ALA A 42 10.79 -70.77 -29.40
C ALA A 42 11.24 -70.29 -27.99
N GLY A 43 12.26 -69.44 -27.90
CA GLY A 43 12.77 -68.84 -26.66
C GLY A 43 12.18 -67.47 -26.30
N GLY A 44 11.22 -66.95 -27.09
CA GLY A 44 10.55 -65.67 -26.84
C GLY A 44 10.69 -64.65 -27.99
N ARG A 45 10.24 -63.42 -27.73
CA ARG A 45 10.27 -62.31 -28.69
C ARG A 45 11.57 -61.52 -28.54
N THR A 46 12.36 -61.44 -29.60
CA THR A 46 13.56 -60.58 -29.64
C THR A 46 13.38 -59.49 -30.68
N CYS A 47 13.64 -58.23 -30.30
CA CYS A 47 13.60 -57.10 -31.21
C CYS A 47 15.03 -56.64 -31.47
N GLN A 48 15.42 -56.60 -32.74
CA GLN A 48 16.74 -56.15 -33.16
C GLN A 48 16.62 -54.86 -33.96
N ARG A 49 17.44 -53.86 -33.62
CA ARG A 49 17.62 -52.67 -34.45
C ARG A 49 18.34 -53.06 -35.72
N ILE A 50 17.85 -52.65 -36.88
CA ILE A 50 18.51 -52.98 -38.14
C ILE A 50 18.63 -51.75 -39.04
N PRO A 51 19.80 -51.49 -39.64
CA PRO A 51 19.94 -50.42 -40.61
C PRO A 51 19.02 -50.67 -41.82
N LEU A 52 18.30 -49.65 -42.27
CA LEU A 52 17.49 -49.75 -43.49
C LEU A 52 18.34 -49.95 -44.76
N ASN A 53 19.66 -49.87 -44.67
CA ASN A 53 20.59 -50.06 -45.80
C ASN A 53 21.10 -51.52 -45.93
N ASP A 54 20.74 -52.41 -44.99
CA ASP A 54 21.11 -53.82 -45.05
C ASP A 54 20.24 -54.58 -46.08
N LYS A 55 20.88 -55.25 -47.06
CA LYS A 55 20.20 -55.96 -48.16
C LYS A 55 19.18 -57.00 -47.69
N LYS A 56 19.43 -57.68 -46.56
CA LYS A 56 18.52 -58.70 -46.01
C LYS A 56 17.31 -58.09 -45.31
N SER A 57 17.43 -56.85 -44.85
CA SER A 57 16.40 -56.14 -44.09
C SER A 57 15.52 -55.32 -45.01
N LEU A 58 16.09 -54.76 -46.08
CA LEU A 58 15.38 -54.10 -47.17
C LEU A 58 14.28 -54.99 -47.77
N THR A 59 14.55 -56.27 -48.00
CA THR A 59 13.55 -57.20 -48.56
C THR A 59 12.32 -57.37 -47.65
N ILE A 60 12.50 -57.25 -46.33
CA ILE A 60 11.42 -57.33 -45.34
C ILE A 60 10.71 -55.98 -45.22
N PHE A 61 11.44 -54.86 -45.14
CA PHE A 61 10.83 -53.52 -45.11
C PHE A 61 10.09 -53.18 -46.40
N ASN A 62 10.51 -53.72 -47.55
CA ASN A 62 9.82 -53.57 -48.84
C ASN A 62 8.42 -54.21 -48.86
N THR A 63 8.07 -55.03 -47.85
CA THR A 63 6.70 -55.57 -47.71
C THR A 63 5.71 -54.56 -47.13
N LEU A 64 6.19 -53.45 -46.55
CA LEU A 64 5.35 -52.37 -46.05
C LEU A 64 4.80 -51.52 -47.23
N PRO A 65 3.64 -50.86 -47.09
CA PRO A 65 3.17 -49.91 -48.10
C PRO A 65 4.18 -48.80 -48.36
N ALA A 66 4.29 -48.33 -49.61
CA ALA A 66 5.27 -47.31 -50.01
C ALA A 66 5.21 -46.03 -49.15
N GLY A 67 4.01 -45.63 -48.72
CA GLY A 67 3.84 -44.49 -47.79
C GLY A 67 4.46 -44.72 -46.41
N VAL A 68 4.41 -45.96 -45.88
CA VAL A 68 5.03 -46.33 -44.60
C VAL A 68 6.56 -46.38 -44.74
N GLN A 69 7.06 -46.91 -45.86
CA GLN A 69 8.50 -46.93 -46.15
C GLN A 69 9.09 -45.51 -46.19
N HIS A 70 8.42 -44.59 -46.89
CA HIS A 70 8.83 -43.18 -46.95
C HIS A 70 8.85 -42.53 -45.56
N LEU A 71 7.82 -42.77 -44.74
CA LEU A 71 7.74 -42.22 -43.37
C LEU A 71 8.73 -42.84 -42.38
N LEU A 72 9.33 -43.98 -42.71
CA LEU A 72 10.41 -44.61 -41.94
C LEU A 72 11.81 -44.08 -42.30
N GLN A 73 12.00 -43.47 -43.48
CA GLN A 73 13.30 -42.91 -43.88
C GLN A 73 13.86 -41.87 -42.87
N PRO A 74 13.02 -40.96 -42.31
CA PRO A 74 13.43 -40.05 -41.24
C PRO A 74 13.98 -40.73 -39.98
N CYS A 75 13.64 -42.00 -39.74
CA CYS A 75 14.04 -42.78 -38.57
C CYS A 75 15.40 -43.49 -38.73
N THR A 76 16.09 -43.30 -39.86
CA THR A 76 17.41 -43.88 -40.08
C THR A 76 18.49 -43.14 -39.32
N GLN A 77 19.56 -43.84 -38.94
CA GLN A 77 20.71 -43.22 -38.28
C GLN A 77 21.36 -42.15 -39.17
N GLU A 78 21.42 -42.39 -40.48
CA GLU A 78 21.95 -41.43 -41.46
C GLU A 78 21.08 -40.16 -41.54
N ALA A 79 19.75 -40.28 -41.57
CA ALA A 79 18.85 -39.12 -41.56
C ALA A 79 18.96 -38.31 -40.26
N MET A 80 19.12 -38.98 -39.12
CA MET A 80 19.31 -38.32 -37.81
C MET A 80 20.61 -37.51 -37.78
N VAL A 81 21.73 -38.12 -38.19
CA VAL A 81 23.04 -37.45 -38.24
C VAL A 81 23.01 -36.29 -39.24
N TYR A 82 22.42 -36.50 -40.42
CA TYR A 82 22.29 -35.46 -41.42
C TYR A 82 21.45 -34.28 -40.91
N ARG A 83 20.35 -34.56 -40.21
CA ARG A 83 19.51 -33.51 -39.61
C ARG A 83 20.26 -32.74 -38.53
N GLU A 84 21.02 -33.43 -37.70
CA GLU A 84 21.85 -32.81 -36.66
C GLU A 84 22.89 -31.87 -37.28
N LEU A 85 23.58 -32.31 -38.35
CA LEU A 85 24.54 -31.48 -39.09
C LEU A 85 23.87 -30.23 -39.69
N GLN A 86 22.70 -30.38 -40.31
CA GLN A 86 21.94 -29.23 -40.84
C GLN A 86 21.58 -28.21 -39.75
N LEU A 87 21.24 -28.67 -38.54
CA LEU A 87 20.94 -27.78 -37.41
C LEU A 87 22.20 -27.06 -36.92
N ARG A 88 23.34 -27.77 -36.88
CA ARG A 88 24.65 -27.19 -36.53
C ARG A 88 25.10 -26.13 -37.54
N GLU A 89 24.92 -26.39 -38.85
CA GLU A 89 25.20 -25.43 -39.92
C GLU A 89 24.32 -24.19 -39.80
N LYS A 90 22.99 -24.38 -39.64
CA LYS A 90 22.06 -23.27 -39.46
C LYS A 90 22.39 -22.37 -38.26
N PHE A 91 22.82 -22.95 -37.15
CA PHE A 91 23.24 -22.18 -35.98
C PHE A 91 24.54 -21.42 -36.23
N ARG A 92 25.48 -22.01 -36.98
CA ARG A 92 26.74 -21.35 -37.36
C ARG A 92 26.48 -20.15 -38.28
N ASP A 93 25.55 -20.28 -39.22
CA ASP A 93 25.19 -19.22 -40.16
C ASP A 93 24.38 -18.09 -39.50
N ALA A 94 23.54 -18.43 -38.51
CA ALA A 94 22.72 -17.47 -37.77
C ALA A 94 22.60 -17.87 -36.28
N PRO A 95 23.54 -17.44 -35.42
CA PRO A 95 23.54 -17.82 -34.01
C PRO A 95 22.40 -17.15 -33.24
N VAL A 96 21.70 -17.93 -32.42
CA VAL A 96 20.63 -17.43 -31.53
C VAL A 96 21.26 -16.97 -30.21
N LYS A 97 21.15 -15.67 -29.89
CA LYS A 97 21.83 -15.05 -28.74
C LYS A 97 21.54 -15.70 -27.37
N SER A 98 20.41 -16.40 -27.22
CA SER A 98 19.95 -16.98 -25.95
C SER A 98 20.26 -18.47 -25.78
N LEU A 99 20.83 -19.16 -26.79
CA LEU A 99 21.06 -20.61 -26.76
C LEU A 99 22.49 -20.96 -27.15
N THR A 100 23.03 -22.02 -26.54
CA THR A 100 24.25 -22.64 -27.05
C THR A 100 23.96 -23.47 -28.31
N GLN A 101 24.99 -23.74 -29.12
CA GLN A 101 24.85 -24.58 -30.32
C GLN A 101 24.24 -25.95 -29.97
N ASP A 102 24.66 -26.56 -28.85
CA ASP A 102 24.16 -27.85 -28.39
C ASP A 102 22.69 -27.77 -27.96
N GLN A 103 22.27 -26.70 -27.27
CA GLN A 103 20.87 -26.49 -26.88
C GLN A 103 19.97 -26.34 -28.12
N TYR A 104 20.38 -25.51 -29.09
CA TYR A 104 19.64 -25.30 -30.34
C TYR A 104 19.48 -26.59 -31.15
N VAL A 105 20.56 -27.37 -31.28
CA VAL A 105 20.54 -28.66 -31.98
C VAL A 105 19.61 -29.63 -31.25
N ARG A 106 19.68 -29.69 -29.91
CA ARG A 106 18.84 -30.58 -29.10
C ARG A 106 17.35 -30.24 -29.19
N GLU A 107 16.98 -28.96 -29.20
CA GLU A 107 15.59 -28.53 -29.43
C GLU A 107 15.13 -28.86 -30.85
N GLY A 108 15.96 -28.58 -31.86
CA GLY A 108 15.65 -28.92 -33.25
C GLY A 108 15.49 -30.42 -33.50
N MET A 109 16.29 -31.25 -32.83
CA MET A 109 16.17 -32.71 -32.88
C MET A 109 14.92 -33.20 -32.14
N ARG A 110 14.55 -32.61 -30.99
CA ARG A 110 13.28 -32.91 -30.31
C ARG A 110 12.07 -32.61 -31.21
N GLN A 111 12.07 -31.45 -31.87
CA GLN A 111 11.02 -31.06 -32.80
C GLN A 111 10.93 -32.02 -33.99
N TYR A 112 12.08 -32.41 -34.55
CA TYR A 112 12.15 -33.40 -35.63
C TYR A 112 11.55 -34.74 -35.21
N LEU A 113 11.97 -35.28 -34.06
CA LEU A 113 11.46 -36.54 -33.50
C LEU A 113 9.96 -36.50 -33.22
N PHE A 114 9.46 -35.42 -32.61
CA PHE A 114 8.04 -35.23 -32.35
C PHE A 114 7.21 -35.27 -33.64
N ASN A 115 7.65 -34.52 -34.66
CA ASN A 115 6.96 -34.48 -35.96
C ASN A 115 6.96 -35.86 -36.63
N THR A 116 8.09 -36.57 -36.61
CA THR A 116 8.18 -37.93 -37.16
C THR A 116 7.26 -38.90 -36.42
N LEU A 117 7.25 -38.88 -35.09
CA LEU A 117 6.37 -39.75 -34.28
C LEU A 117 4.88 -39.46 -34.53
N GLN A 118 4.50 -38.18 -34.69
CA GLN A 118 3.13 -37.79 -34.98
C GLN A 118 2.68 -38.25 -36.38
N GLN A 119 3.58 -38.25 -37.38
CA GLN A 119 3.29 -38.80 -38.71
C GLN A 119 3.18 -40.33 -38.71
N LEU A 120 3.93 -41.02 -37.83
CA LEU A 120 3.91 -42.48 -37.72
C LEU A 120 2.79 -43.02 -36.84
N ARG A 121 2.23 -42.21 -35.93
CA ARG A 121 1.18 -42.62 -34.97
C ARG A 121 -0.07 -43.21 -35.64
N PRO A 122 -0.61 -42.66 -36.75
CA PRO A 122 -1.74 -43.28 -37.46
C PRO A 122 -1.43 -44.65 -38.06
N LEU A 123 -0.14 -44.98 -38.23
CA LEU A 123 0.32 -46.21 -38.88
C LEU A 123 0.56 -47.36 -37.90
N THR A 124 0.29 -47.17 -36.59
CA THR A 124 0.44 -48.20 -35.55
C THR A 124 -0.20 -49.56 -35.86
N PRO A 125 -1.33 -49.68 -36.61
CA PRO A 125 -1.87 -50.99 -36.97
C PRO A 125 -1.03 -51.77 -37.98
N VAL A 126 -0.26 -51.07 -38.83
CA VAL A 126 0.56 -51.64 -39.91
C VAL A 126 2.04 -51.69 -39.53
N LEU A 127 2.47 -50.80 -38.64
CA LEU A 127 3.80 -50.70 -38.08
C LEU A 127 3.70 -50.68 -36.54
N PRO A 128 3.74 -51.84 -35.87
CA PRO A 128 3.64 -51.92 -34.42
C PRO A 128 4.81 -51.21 -33.72
N TRP A 129 4.55 -50.56 -32.59
CA TRP A 129 5.57 -49.86 -31.81
C TRP A 129 6.06 -50.73 -30.65
N TYR A 130 7.36 -50.73 -30.45
CA TYR A 130 8.04 -51.40 -29.34
C TYR A 130 8.92 -50.42 -28.60
N THR A 131 8.91 -50.48 -27.28
CA THR A 131 9.83 -49.72 -26.42
C THR A 131 10.96 -50.61 -25.96
N MET A 132 12.19 -50.12 -26.08
CA MET A 132 13.37 -50.69 -25.47
C MET A 132 13.81 -49.79 -24.32
N ILE A 133 13.65 -50.28 -23.10
CA ILE A 133 13.98 -49.54 -21.89
C ILE A 133 15.28 -50.10 -21.34
N THR A 134 16.20 -49.19 -21.03
CA THR A 134 17.47 -49.52 -20.39
C THR A 134 17.27 -49.41 -18.89
N ASP A 135 17.60 -50.46 -18.14
CA ASP A 135 17.57 -50.44 -16.67
C ASP A 135 18.59 -49.43 -16.09
N ASP A 136 18.40 -49.00 -14.85
CA ASP A 136 19.25 -47.99 -14.18
C ASP A 136 20.72 -48.43 -14.07
N SER A 137 20.97 -49.74 -14.11
CA SER A 137 22.30 -50.34 -14.17
C SER A 137 23.00 -50.24 -15.54
N MET A 138 22.28 -49.80 -16.58
CA MET A 138 22.66 -49.80 -18.00
C MET A 138 23.05 -51.16 -18.61
N LEU A 139 22.89 -52.27 -17.87
CA LEU A 139 23.38 -53.59 -18.26
C LEU A 139 22.32 -54.45 -18.99
N LEU A 140 21.03 -54.22 -18.74
CA LEU A 140 19.93 -55.01 -19.31
C LEU A 140 18.94 -54.12 -20.08
N LYS A 141 18.60 -54.55 -21.31
CA LYS A 141 17.61 -53.88 -22.18
C LYS A 141 16.35 -54.72 -22.29
N HIS A 142 15.22 -54.18 -21.86
CA HIS A 142 13.93 -54.85 -21.95
C HIS A 142 13.12 -54.31 -23.13
N THR A 143 12.79 -55.16 -24.10
CA THR A 143 11.91 -54.80 -25.21
C THR A 143 10.48 -55.22 -24.90
N ARG A 144 9.53 -54.28 -24.96
CA ARG A 144 8.10 -54.53 -24.71
C ARG A 144 7.24 -53.87 -25.80
N PRO A 145 6.09 -54.47 -26.17
CA PRO A 145 5.14 -53.81 -27.06
C PRO A 145 4.61 -52.53 -26.40
N ALA A 146 4.33 -51.52 -27.21
CA ALA A 146 3.76 -50.27 -26.76
C ALA A 146 2.51 -49.92 -27.57
N THR A 147 1.48 -49.49 -26.86
CA THR A 147 0.29 -48.89 -27.47
C THR A 147 0.44 -47.38 -27.46
N VAL A 148 0.08 -46.69 -28.53
CA VAL A 148 0.14 -45.22 -28.56
C VAL A 148 -1.27 -44.73 -28.34
N SER A 149 -1.47 -43.87 -27.33
CA SER A 149 -2.78 -43.32 -27.04
C SER A 149 -3.30 -42.52 -28.23
N ASN A 150 -4.62 -42.40 -28.39
CA ASN A 150 -5.24 -41.51 -29.37
C ASN A 150 -5.67 -40.16 -28.76
N PHE A 151 -5.67 -40.05 -27.42
CA PHE A 151 -5.99 -38.82 -26.73
C PHE A 151 -4.72 -37.95 -26.60
N PRO A 152 -4.77 -36.66 -26.99
CA PRO A 152 -3.65 -35.76 -26.77
C PRO A 152 -3.53 -35.45 -25.27
N PRO A 153 -2.39 -35.75 -24.62
CA PRO A 153 -2.18 -35.37 -23.23
C PRO A 153 -2.01 -33.84 -23.12
N VAL A 154 -2.58 -33.23 -22.08
CA VAL A 154 -2.42 -31.81 -21.76
C VAL A 154 -1.72 -31.66 -20.41
N LEU A 155 -0.61 -30.93 -20.39
CA LEU A 155 0.13 -30.65 -19.17
C LEU A 155 -0.46 -29.42 -18.46
N SER A 156 -0.61 -29.52 -17.14
CA SER A 156 -1.15 -28.46 -16.26
C SER A 156 -0.44 -28.50 -14.91
N PHE A 157 -0.55 -27.45 -14.10
CA PHE A 157 0.14 -27.36 -12.82
C PHE A 157 -0.78 -26.87 -11.70
N GLY A 158 -0.52 -27.30 -10.47
CA GLY A 158 -1.22 -26.83 -9.27
C GLY A 158 -0.23 -26.41 -8.19
N LEU A 159 -0.53 -25.31 -7.50
CA LEU A 159 0.23 -24.88 -6.34
C LEU A 159 -0.33 -25.50 -5.06
N HIS A 160 0.55 -26.06 -4.24
CA HIS A 160 0.23 -26.71 -2.99
C HIS A 160 1.23 -26.28 -1.91
N ARG A 161 0.86 -26.30 -0.62
CA ARG A 161 1.85 -26.12 0.47
C ARG A 161 2.08 -27.47 1.13
N SER A 162 3.34 -27.86 1.22
CA SER A 162 3.73 -29.09 1.91
C SER A 162 3.39 -29.03 3.40
N SER A 163 3.42 -30.17 4.10
CA SER A 163 3.28 -30.22 5.56
C SER A 163 4.38 -29.44 6.30
N ALA A 164 5.50 -29.14 5.64
CA ALA A 164 6.58 -28.30 6.14
C ALA A 164 6.41 -26.80 5.80
N GLY A 165 5.29 -26.41 5.18
CA GLY A 165 4.94 -25.02 4.86
C GLY A 165 5.50 -24.48 3.53
N ASN A 166 6.40 -25.21 2.87
CA ASN A 166 7.00 -24.80 1.59
C ASN A 166 5.99 -24.89 0.44
N LEU A 167 6.06 -23.92 -0.48
CA LEU A 167 5.27 -23.95 -1.71
C LEU A 167 5.79 -25.08 -2.62
N GLN A 168 4.87 -25.84 -3.21
CA GLN A 168 5.14 -26.94 -4.13
C GLN A 168 4.33 -26.71 -5.40
N VAL A 169 4.95 -27.01 -6.53
CA VAL A 169 4.26 -27.05 -7.83
C VAL A 169 4.09 -28.50 -8.22
N ILE A 170 2.86 -28.96 -8.38
CA ILE A 170 2.54 -30.32 -8.78
C ILE A 170 2.12 -30.32 -10.25
N ALA A 171 2.79 -31.13 -11.06
CA ALA A 171 2.47 -31.29 -12.47
C ALA A 171 1.37 -32.36 -12.65
N HIS A 172 0.40 -32.06 -13.49
CA HIS A 172 -0.73 -32.91 -13.82
C HIS A 172 -0.85 -33.11 -15.33
N VAL A 173 -1.19 -34.32 -15.74
CA VAL A 173 -1.46 -34.69 -17.13
C VAL A 173 -2.93 -35.00 -17.27
N THR A 174 -3.64 -34.21 -18.08
CA THR A 174 -5.04 -34.42 -18.40
C THR A 174 -5.18 -35.22 -19.69
N ILE A 175 -5.89 -36.34 -19.61
CA ILE A 175 -6.13 -37.26 -20.73
C ILE A 175 -7.64 -37.52 -20.76
N ASN A 176 -8.28 -37.22 -21.90
CA ASN A 176 -9.73 -37.39 -22.08
C ASN A 176 -10.58 -36.74 -20.96
N GLY A 177 -10.18 -35.55 -20.51
CA GLY A 177 -10.88 -34.78 -19.45
C GLY A 177 -10.62 -35.26 -18.01
N GLN A 178 -9.86 -36.34 -17.81
CA GLN A 178 -9.44 -36.80 -16.48
C GLN A 178 -8.00 -36.37 -16.21
N SER A 179 -7.76 -35.81 -15.01
CA SER A 179 -6.45 -35.32 -14.58
C SER A 179 -5.75 -36.35 -13.69
N TYR A 180 -4.50 -36.66 -14.02
CA TYR A 180 -3.63 -37.57 -13.28
C TYR A 180 -2.35 -36.84 -12.87
N PRO A 181 -1.78 -37.09 -11.69
CA PRO A 181 -0.49 -36.51 -11.32
C PRO A 181 0.62 -37.07 -12.24
N LEU A 182 1.60 -36.24 -12.57
CA LEU A 182 2.71 -36.64 -13.44
C LEU A 182 3.52 -37.81 -12.85
N SER A 183 3.51 -37.97 -11.52
CA SER A 183 4.13 -39.10 -10.81
C SER A 183 3.60 -40.48 -11.22
N ASP A 184 2.41 -40.55 -11.84
CA ASP A 184 1.82 -41.80 -12.32
C ASP A 184 2.38 -42.26 -13.69
N PHE A 185 3.30 -41.47 -14.26
CA PHE A 185 3.90 -41.69 -15.57
C PHE A 185 5.43 -41.79 -15.48
N GLU A 186 6.00 -42.72 -16.23
CA GLU A 186 7.42 -42.68 -16.59
C GLU A 186 7.58 -41.63 -17.70
N HIS A 187 8.47 -40.64 -17.54
CA HIS A 187 8.69 -39.59 -18.54
C HIS A 187 10.07 -39.69 -19.19
N TYR A 188 10.10 -39.44 -20.50
CA TYR A 188 11.28 -39.50 -21.36
C TYR A 188 11.24 -38.30 -22.30
N GLY A 189 11.65 -37.12 -21.80
CA GLY A 189 11.48 -35.86 -22.52
C GLY A 189 10.00 -35.55 -22.76
N PHE A 190 9.56 -35.52 -24.03
CA PHE A 190 8.15 -35.27 -24.39
C PHE A 190 7.30 -36.56 -24.49
N VAL A 191 7.86 -37.72 -24.20
CA VAL A 191 7.16 -39.02 -24.25
C VAL A 191 6.87 -39.49 -22.84
N LEU A 192 5.60 -39.72 -22.52
CA LEU A 192 5.15 -40.31 -21.26
C LEU A 192 4.73 -41.76 -21.48
N ARG A 193 4.96 -42.61 -20.49
CA ARG A 193 4.56 -44.03 -20.51
C ARG A 193 3.87 -44.39 -19.21
N SER A 194 2.72 -45.04 -19.33
CA SER A 194 2.02 -45.63 -18.18
C SER A 194 1.36 -46.94 -18.59
N ARG A 195 1.60 -48.02 -17.83
CA ARG A 195 0.99 -49.35 -18.03
C ARG A 195 1.11 -49.93 -19.46
N GLY A 196 2.16 -49.57 -20.21
CA GLY A 196 2.39 -50.04 -21.58
C GLY A 196 1.73 -49.20 -22.68
N GLU A 197 1.09 -48.09 -22.30
CA GLU A 197 0.61 -47.05 -23.21
C GLU A 197 1.58 -45.87 -23.24
N ILE A 198 1.74 -45.26 -24.41
CA ILE A 198 2.57 -44.09 -24.69
C ILE A 198 1.68 -42.89 -24.96
N PHE A 199 1.99 -41.78 -24.30
CA PHE A 199 1.40 -40.47 -24.53
C PHE A 199 2.48 -39.51 -25.01
N ILE A 200 2.20 -38.78 -26.09
CA ILE A 200 3.17 -37.87 -26.72
C ILE A 200 2.71 -36.43 -26.45
N LEU A 201 3.47 -35.71 -25.63
CA LEU A 201 3.28 -34.28 -25.38
C LEU A 201 3.91 -33.44 -26.50
N PRO A 202 3.51 -32.16 -26.63
CA PRO A 202 4.21 -31.23 -27.52
C PRO A 202 5.71 -31.19 -27.22
N HIS A 203 6.54 -31.07 -28.26
CA HIS A 203 8.01 -31.02 -28.12
C HIS A 203 8.51 -29.93 -27.17
N THR A 204 7.78 -28.81 -27.03
CA THR A 204 8.06 -27.71 -26.11
C THR A 204 7.92 -28.12 -24.63
N ALA A 205 7.11 -29.12 -24.33
CA ALA A 205 6.91 -29.58 -22.95
C ALA A 205 8.11 -30.32 -22.36
N ALA A 206 9.02 -30.84 -23.19
CA ALA A 206 10.18 -31.60 -22.71
C ALA A 206 11.07 -30.78 -21.75
N ALA A 207 11.37 -29.52 -22.09
CA ALA A 207 12.21 -28.66 -21.26
C ALA A 207 11.52 -28.30 -19.93
N THR A 208 10.20 -28.17 -19.94
CA THR A 208 9.41 -27.94 -18.72
C THR A 208 9.42 -29.18 -17.83
N LEU A 209 9.21 -30.37 -18.39
CA LEU A 209 9.20 -31.65 -17.65
C LEU A 209 10.54 -31.99 -17.02
N GLU A 210 11.67 -31.57 -17.61
CA GLU A 210 13.01 -31.72 -17.01
C GLU A 210 13.10 -31.07 -15.61
N LYS A 211 12.26 -30.06 -15.32
CA LYS A 211 12.18 -29.41 -13.99
C LYS A 211 11.32 -30.17 -12.97
N PHE A 212 10.59 -31.20 -13.39
CA PHE A 212 9.66 -31.97 -12.56
C PHE A 212 9.98 -33.48 -12.58
N PRO A 213 11.19 -33.91 -12.21
CA PRO A 213 11.61 -35.30 -12.32
C PRO A 213 10.72 -36.28 -11.52
N GLY A 214 10.16 -35.85 -10.39
CA GLY A 214 9.20 -36.63 -9.58
C GLY A 214 7.74 -36.21 -9.73
N GLY A 215 7.40 -35.37 -10.71
CA GLY A 215 6.06 -34.79 -10.84
C GLY A 215 5.75 -33.64 -9.88
N VAL A 216 6.66 -33.35 -8.95
CA VAL A 216 6.58 -32.25 -8.00
C VAL A 216 7.88 -31.45 -8.06
N MET A 217 7.76 -30.13 -7.99
CA MET A 217 8.87 -29.21 -7.82
C MET A 217 8.67 -28.47 -6.48
N ASP A 218 9.54 -28.75 -5.53
CA ASP A 218 9.60 -28.04 -4.27
C ASP A 218 10.19 -26.64 -4.48
N ILE A 219 9.52 -25.62 -3.96
CA ILE A 219 10.04 -24.26 -3.88
C ILE A 219 10.55 -24.06 -2.46
N PRO A 220 11.87 -23.99 -2.24
CA PRO A 220 12.40 -23.67 -0.92
C PRO A 220 11.89 -22.29 -0.45
N GLY A 221 11.64 -22.13 0.85
CA GLY A 221 10.97 -20.94 1.40
C GLY A 221 11.54 -19.59 0.96
N GLY A 222 12.87 -19.44 0.84
CA GLY A 222 13.47 -18.19 0.36
C GLY A 222 13.46 -17.97 -1.16
N HIS A 223 13.04 -18.96 -1.94
CA HIS A 223 12.85 -18.84 -3.40
C HIS A 223 11.37 -18.68 -3.79
N GLU A 224 10.46 -18.63 -2.80
CA GLU A 224 9.03 -18.47 -3.05
C GLU A 224 8.74 -17.16 -3.81
N THR A 225 9.34 -16.04 -3.40
CA THR A 225 9.14 -14.73 -4.05
C THR A 225 9.62 -14.70 -5.51
N ASP A 226 10.82 -15.20 -5.78
CA ASP A 226 11.37 -15.30 -7.14
C ASP A 226 10.54 -16.24 -8.02
N PHE A 227 10.11 -17.37 -7.45
CA PHE A 227 9.19 -18.28 -8.13
C PHE A 227 7.88 -17.55 -8.50
N LEU A 228 7.28 -16.80 -7.57
CA LEU A 228 6.02 -16.09 -7.81
C LEU A 228 6.13 -14.96 -8.83
N GLN A 229 7.25 -14.23 -8.85
CA GLN A 229 7.44 -13.07 -9.73
C GLN A 229 7.97 -13.43 -11.11
N ASN A 230 8.84 -14.44 -11.23
CA ASN A 230 9.55 -14.73 -12.48
C ASN A 230 9.17 -16.09 -13.07
N THR A 231 9.05 -17.14 -12.26
CA THR A 231 8.85 -18.50 -12.76
C THR A 231 7.36 -18.84 -12.99
N LEU A 232 6.49 -18.45 -12.06
CA LEU A 232 5.05 -18.72 -12.11
C LEU A 232 4.37 -17.97 -13.27
N PRO A 233 4.69 -16.70 -13.60
CA PRO A 233 4.13 -16.04 -14.77
C PRO A 233 4.59 -16.70 -16.08
N ALA A 234 5.88 -17.06 -16.19
CA ALA A 234 6.40 -17.78 -17.36
C ALA A 234 5.72 -19.16 -17.54
N LEU A 235 5.47 -19.88 -16.44
CA LEU A 235 4.73 -21.14 -16.47
C LEU A 235 3.25 -20.93 -16.85
N SER A 236 2.62 -19.87 -16.34
CA SER A 236 1.21 -19.52 -16.60
C SER A 236 0.95 -19.04 -18.03
N GLN A 237 1.97 -18.51 -18.72
CA GLN A 237 1.87 -18.12 -20.13
C GLN A 237 1.75 -19.33 -21.06
N GLN A 238 2.32 -20.48 -20.66
CA GLN A 238 2.40 -21.68 -21.51
C GLN A 238 1.42 -22.78 -21.09
N TYR A 239 1.02 -22.82 -19.81
CA TYR A 239 0.19 -23.87 -19.24
C TYR A 239 -0.84 -23.32 -18.25
N THR A 240 -1.93 -24.05 -18.05
CA THR A 240 -2.91 -23.74 -17.00
C THR A 240 -2.31 -24.02 -15.62
N VAL A 241 -2.29 -23.01 -14.74
CA VAL A 241 -1.78 -23.14 -13.36
C VAL A 241 -2.87 -22.78 -12.34
N ASN A 242 -3.19 -23.68 -11.42
CA ASN A 242 -4.09 -23.41 -10.30
C ASN A 242 -3.33 -22.67 -9.17
N LYS A 243 -3.68 -21.40 -8.94
CA LYS A 243 -3.01 -20.47 -8.00
C LYS A 243 -3.76 -20.25 -6.67
N SER A 244 -4.79 -21.05 -6.39
CA SER A 244 -5.71 -20.85 -5.25
C SER A 244 -5.03 -20.64 -3.89
N ILE A 245 -3.83 -21.18 -3.66
CA ILE A 245 -3.09 -21.06 -2.40
C ILE A 245 -2.35 -19.73 -2.19
N LEU A 246 -2.19 -18.92 -3.24
CA LEU A 246 -1.50 -17.63 -3.20
C LEU A 246 -2.43 -16.46 -2.90
N LEU A 247 -3.73 -16.73 -2.88
CA LEU A 247 -4.72 -15.69 -2.69
C LEU A 247 -4.68 -15.21 -1.23
N GLN A 248 -4.49 -13.90 -1.02
CA GLN A 248 -4.65 -13.31 0.30
C GLN A 248 -6.09 -13.53 0.78
N LYS A 249 -6.28 -14.06 1.99
CA LYS A 249 -7.62 -14.32 2.52
C LYS A 249 -8.13 -13.13 3.30
N GLU A 250 -9.13 -12.44 2.79
CA GLU A 250 -9.89 -11.43 3.53
C GLU A 250 -11.24 -12.01 3.95
N VAL A 251 -11.55 -11.92 5.24
CA VAL A 251 -12.83 -12.40 5.78
C VAL A 251 -13.78 -11.21 5.88
N ILE A 252 -14.92 -11.32 5.21
CA ILE A 252 -16.03 -10.36 5.31
C ILE A 252 -17.07 -10.98 6.23
N ASP A 253 -17.16 -10.41 7.43
CA ASP A 253 -18.09 -10.81 8.50
C ASP A 253 -18.87 -9.56 8.93
N SER A 254 -19.75 -9.10 8.03
CA SER A 254 -20.54 -7.89 8.19
C SER A 254 -22.02 -8.20 7.98
N SER A 255 -22.91 -7.45 8.63
CA SER A 255 -24.35 -7.60 8.39
C SER A 255 -24.73 -7.34 6.93
N PRO A 256 -25.63 -8.14 6.32
CA PRO A 256 -26.03 -7.97 4.93
C PRO A 256 -26.81 -6.68 4.71
N ALA A 257 -26.49 -5.98 3.62
CA ALA A 257 -27.41 -5.03 3.02
C ALA A 257 -28.39 -5.78 2.11
N CYS A 258 -29.69 -5.56 2.32
CA CYS A 258 -30.75 -6.12 1.48
C CYS A 258 -31.14 -5.11 0.40
N ASN A 259 -31.09 -5.55 -0.85
CA ASN A 259 -31.53 -4.79 -2.01
C ASN A 259 -32.64 -5.56 -2.73
N ILE A 260 -33.59 -4.84 -3.33
CA ILE A 260 -34.67 -5.43 -4.13
C ILE A 260 -34.54 -4.94 -5.56
N TRP A 261 -34.35 -5.88 -6.47
CA TRP A 261 -34.37 -5.62 -7.91
C TRP A 261 -35.78 -5.80 -8.46
N LEU A 262 -36.32 -4.75 -9.08
CA LEU A 262 -37.59 -4.80 -9.80
C LEU A 262 -37.34 -5.16 -11.26
N SER A 263 -38.15 -6.07 -11.80
CA SER A 263 -38.13 -6.41 -13.23
C SER A 263 -39.52 -6.83 -13.70
N GLU A 264 -39.68 -7.01 -15.01
CA GLU A 264 -40.93 -7.45 -15.62
C GLU A 264 -40.79 -8.86 -16.17
N LEU A 265 -41.80 -9.71 -15.92
CA LEU A 265 -41.90 -11.03 -16.53
C LEU A 265 -43.10 -11.07 -17.48
N ASN A 266 -42.84 -11.45 -18.74
CA ASN A 266 -43.84 -11.64 -19.79
C ASN A 266 -44.80 -10.44 -19.99
N LYS A 267 -44.36 -9.22 -19.67
CA LYS A 267 -45.17 -7.98 -19.73
C LYS A 267 -46.49 -8.02 -18.94
N ALA A 268 -46.62 -8.95 -17.99
CA ALA A 268 -47.85 -9.16 -17.22
C ALA A 268 -47.62 -9.16 -15.70
N PHE A 269 -46.38 -9.39 -15.26
CA PHE A 269 -46.02 -9.50 -13.86
C PHE A 269 -44.86 -8.57 -13.51
N LEU A 270 -44.99 -7.91 -12.37
CA LEU A 270 -43.89 -7.27 -11.66
C LEU A 270 -43.17 -8.35 -10.83
N VAL A 271 -41.85 -8.40 -10.93
CA VAL A 271 -40.97 -9.31 -10.19
C VAL A 271 -40.11 -8.50 -9.22
N LEU A 272 -39.99 -8.99 -7.98
CA LEU A 272 -39.13 -8.50 -6.92
C LEU A 272 -38.11 -9.59 -6.60
N THR A 273 -36.85 -9.35 -6.92
CA THR A 273 -35.74 -10.25 -6.61
C THR A 273 -34.94 -9.69 -5.45
N ILE A 274 -34.71 -10.49 -4.41
CA ILE A 274 -33.84 -10.08 -3.30
C ILE A 274 -32.39 -10.29 -3.75
N GLN A 275 -31.56 -9.26 -3.57
CA GLN A 275 -30.12 -9.31 -3.76
C GLN A 275 -29.44 -8.95 -2.44
N TRP A 276 -28.50 -9.80 -2.03
CA TRP A 276 -27.74 -9.61 -0.80
C TRP A 276 -26.42 -8.95 -1.12
N GLN A 277 -26.04 -7.94 -0.34
CA GLN A 277 -24.76 -7.27 -0.50
C GLN A 277 -23.95 -7.31 0.79
N TYR A 278 -22.73 -7.79 0.70
CA TYR A 278 -21.76 -7.92 1.80
C TYR A 278 -20.50 -7.12 1.43
N GLY A 279 -20.34 -5.95 2.05
CA GLY A 279 -19.34 -4.97 1.61
C GLY A 279 -19.58 -4.56 0.16
N ASP A 280 -18.59 -4.78 -0.70
CA ASP A 280 -18.65 -4.45 -2.12
C ASP A 280 -19.20 -5.60 -2.98
N PHE A 281 -19.50 -6.76 -2.39
CA PHE A 281 -19.89 -7.96 -3.13
C PHE A 281 -21.39 -8.19 -3.12
N SER A 282 -21.98 -8.32 -4.32
CA SER A 282 -23.35 -8.80 -4.49
C SER A 282 -23.35 -10.33 -4.55
N ILE A 283 -24.18 -10.96 -3.73
CA ILE A 283 -24.26 -12.40 -3.56
C ILE A 283 -25.61 -12.91 -4.05
N GLU A 284 -25.58 -13.89 -4.94
CA GLU A 284 -26.76 -14.65 -5.33
C GLU A 284 -27.11 -15.66 -4.22
N ASP A 285 -28.40 -15.76 -3.89
CA ASP A 285 -28.85 -16.70 -2.87
C ASP A 285 -28.75 -18.15 -3.35
N ASN A 286 -27.67 -18.82 -2.97
CA ASN A 286 -27.44 -20.25 -3.19
C ASN A 286 -27.70 -21.10 -1.92
N GLY A 287 -28.18 -20.49 -0.83
CA GLY A 287 -28.42 -21.16 0.46
C GLY A 287 -27.18 -21.55 1.28
N GLU A 288 -25.96 -21.31 0.78
CA GLU A 288 -24.71 -21.63 1.50
C GLU A 288 -24.35 -20.50 2.48
N PRO A 289 -23.95 -20.81 3.73
CA PRO A 289 -23.60 -19.80 4.74
C PRO A 289 -22.22 -19.16 4.49
N LEU A 290 -21.41 -19.75 3.62
CA LEU A 290 -20.07 -19.29 3.29
C LEU A 290 -19.94 -19.16 1.78
N VAL A 291 -19.53 -17.99 1.31
CA VAL A 291 -19.23 -17.76 -0.12
C VAL A 291 -17.76 -17.38 -0.25
N LEU A 292 -17.05 -18.11 -1.11
CA LEU A 292 -15.66 -17.84 -1.45
C LEU A 292 -15.62 -17.15 -2.80
N LEU A 293 -15.22 -15.88 -2.82
CA LEU A 293 -15.01 -15.11 -4.05
C LEU A 293 -13.52 -14.85 -4.26
N THR A 294 -13.11 -14.70 -5.51
CA THR A 294 -11.73 -14.33 -5.85
C THR A 294 -11.77 -13.12 -6.77
N GLU A 295 -11.20 -12.00 -6.31
CA GLU A 295 -10.94 -10.84 -7.15
C GLU A 295 -9.45 -10.51 -7.16
N GLY A 296 -8.85 -10.52 -8.35
CA GLY A 296 -7.41 -10.39 -8.52
C GLY A 296 -6.65 -11.48 -7.77
N ASP A 297 -5.71 -11.08 -6.92
CA ASP A 297 -4.88 -11.96 -6.09
C ASP A 297 -5.42 -12.13 -4.65
N THR A 298 -6.69 -11.76 -4.40
CA THR A 298 -7.33 -11.85 -3.06
C THR A 298 -8.54 -12.77 -3.10
N GLN A 299 -8.61 -13.70 -2.14
CA GLN A 299 -9.75 -14.57 -1.89
C GLN A 299 -10.57 -13.99 -0.73
N TYR A 300 -11.81 -13.65 -1.00
CA TYR A 300 -12.76 -13.15 -0.01
C TYR A 300 -13.57 -14.32 0.54
N GLU A 301 -13.53 -14.50 1.86
CA GLU A 301 -14.38 -15.41 2.60
C GLU A 301 -15.55 -14.61 3.18
N ILE A 302 -16.69 -14.66 2.50
CA ILE A 302 -17.90 -13.94 2.90
C ILE A 302 -18.73 -14.86 3.78
N ARG A 303 -18.85 -14.51 5.05
CA ARG A 303 -19.69 -15.20 6.03
C ARG A 303 -21.07 -14.56 6.02
N ARG A 304 -22.05 -15.32 5.52
CA ARG A 304 -23.41 -14.82 5.39
C ARG A 304 -24.13 -14.92 6.74
N ASP A 305 -24.74 -13.81 7.15
CA ASP A 305 -25.63 -13.76 8.30
C ASP A 305 -27.01 -14.30 7.91
N MET A 306 -27.13 -15.62 7.98
CA MET A 306 -28.33 -16.35 7.57
C MET A 306 -29.57 -16.00 8.41
N ASP A 307 -29.40 -15.49 9.63
CA ASP A 307 -30.52 -15.15 10.50
C ASP A 307 -31.12 -13.81 10.09
N THR A 308 -30.28 -12.80 9.85
CA THR A 308 -30.70 -11.51 9.31
C THR A 308 -31.31 -11.66 7.90
N GLU A 309 -30.72 -12.48 7.03
CA GLU A 309 -31.26 -12.75 5.70
C GLU A 309 -32.66 -13.37 5.74
N LYS A 310 -32.89 -14.34 6.65
CA LYS A 310 -34.21 -14.97 6.85
C LYS A 310 -35.24 -13.98 7.37
N GLU A 311 -34.88 -13.12 8.31
CA GLU A 311 -35.76 -12.09 8.85
C GLU A 311 -36.24 -11.14 7.74
N LEU A 312 -35.31 -10.62 6.95
CA LEU A 312 -35.59 -9.69 5.86
C LEU A 312 -36.37 -10.36 4.72
N THR A 313 -36.05 -11.61 4.38
CA THR A 313 -36.84 -12.39 3.42
C THR A 313 -38.28 -12.61 3.90
N ALA A 314 -38.47 -12.90 5.19
CA ALA A 314 -39.81 -13.05 5.78
C ALA A 314 -40.60 -11.73 5.74
N PHE A 315 -39.92 -10.61 5.97
CA PHE A 315 -40.51 -9.28 5.81
C PHE A 315 -40.98 -9.03 4.37
N VAL A 316 -40.13 -9.30 3.36
CA VAL A 316 -40.52 -9.15 1.94
C VAL A 316 -41.70 -10.06 1.60
N ARG A 317 -41.69 -11.30 2.09
CA ARG A 317 -42.78 -12.26 1.91
C ARG A 317 -44.10 -11.79 2.51
N ALA A 318 -44.07 -10.99 3.58
CA ALA A 318 -45.26 -10.44 4.22
C ALA A 318 -45.86 -9.22 3.47
N LEU A 319 -45.20 -8.69 2.45
CA LEU A 319 -45.67 -7.51 1.70
C LEU A 319 -46.94 -7.76 0.89
N HIS A 320 -47.20 -9.02 0.49
CA HIS A 320 -48.42 -9.38 -0.23
C HIS A 320 -48.90 -10.82 0.08
N PRO A 321 -50.21 -11.09 0.20
CA PRO A 321 -50.72 -12.44 0.49
C PRO A 321 -50.26 -13.53 -0.49
N ARG A 322 -50.09 -13.19 -1.78
CA ARG A 322 -49.61 -14.13 -2.81
C ARG A 322 -48.14 -14.51 -2.67
N PHE A 323 -47.33 -13.72 -1.97
CA PHE A 323 -45.91 -14.02 -1.76
C PHE A 323 -45.70 -15.16 -0.76
N SER A 324 -46.66 -15.39 0.15
CA SER A 324 -46.56 -16.42 1.19
C SER A 324 -46.37 -17.83 0.63
N GLN A 325 -46.88 -18.10 -0.58
CA GLN A 325 -46.80 -19.38 -1.26
C GLN A 325 -45.61 -19.49 -2.23
N GLN A 326 -44.87 -18.40 -2.46
CA GLN A 326 -43.76 -18.34 -3.41
C GLN A 326 -42.43 -18.63 -2.68
N ARG A 327 -41.63 -19.58 -3.22
CA ARG A 327 -40.35 -20.02 -2.62
C ARG A 327 -39.20 -20.02 -3.63
N ASN A 328 -39.33 -19.28 -4.72
CA ASN A 328 -38.50 -19.44 -5.92
C ASN A 328 -37.27 -18.52 -5.91
N GLY A 329 -36.91 -17.93 -4.77
CA GLY A 329 -35.85 -16.90 -4.66
C GLY A 329 -36.26 -15.49 -5.16
N TYR A 330 -37.40 -15.37 -5.83
CA TYR A 330 -38.01 -14.10 -6.24
C TYR A 330 -39.51 -14.12 -5.97
N PHE A 331 -40.11 -12.93 -5.87
CA PHE A 331 -41.54 -12.74 -5.70
C PHE A 331 -42.14 -12.09 -6.93
N TYR A 332 -43.33 -12.52 -7.35
CA TYR A 332 -43.99 -11.95 -8.52
C TYR A 332 -45.47 -11.66 -8.25
N LEU A 333 -45.96 -10.56 -8.85
CA LEU A 333 -47.31 -10.07 -8.71
C LEU A 333 -47.83 -9.57 -10.06
N PRO A 334 -49.07 -9.91 -10.50
CA PRO A 334 -49.64 -9.32 -11.71
C PRO A 334 -49.71 -7.79 -11.61
N PHE A 335 -49.49 -7.08 -12.71
CA PHE A 335 -49.54 -5.60 -12.68
C PHE A 335 -50.87 -5.06 -12.15
N ALA A 336 -51.99 -5.68 -12.51
CA ALA A 336 -53.31 -5.31 -12.00
C ALA A 336 -53.40 -5.34 -10.47
N ASP A 337 -52.70 -6.26 -9.80
CA ASP A 337 -52.65 -6.34 -8.34
C ASP A 337 -51.59 -5.39 -7.76
N ALA A 338 -50.49 -5.14 -8.48
CA ALA A 338 -49.44 -4.20 -8.07
C ALA A 338 -49.92 -2.74 -8.10
N GLU A 339 -50.80 -2.39 -9.04
CA GLU A 339 -51.43 -1.06 -9.15
C GLU A 339 -52.62 -0.91 -8.20
N LYS A 340 -53.30 -2.02 -7.88
CA LYS A 340 -54.50 -2.01 -7.03
C LYS A 340 -54.20 -1.37 -5.68
N SER A 341 -55.01 -0.38 -5.31
CA SER A 341 -54.90 0.34 -4.03
C SER A 341 -53.50 0.95 -3.80
N GLN A 342 -52.78 1.28 -4.87
CA GLN A 342 -51.39 1.77 -4.85
C GLN A 342 -50.44 0.84 -4.08
N TRP A 343 -50.57 -0.48 -4.26
CA TRP A 343 -49.75 -1.45 -3.54
C TRP A 343 -48.25 -1.21 -3.76
N LEU A 344 -47.80 -0.98 -5.00
CA LEU A 344 -46.37 -0.75 -5.28
C LEU A 344 -45.81 0.47 -4.52
N VAL A 345 -46.55 1.58 -4.48
CA VAL A 345 -46.15 2.79 -3.73
C VAL A 345 -46.08 2.53 -2.22
N LYS A 346 -47.07 1.82 -1.67
CA LYS A 346 -47.07 1.42 -0.25
C LYS A 346 -45.93 0.46 0.08
N THR A 347 -45.62 -0.46 -0.82
CA THR A 347 -44.52 -1.41 -0.69
C THR A 347 -43.17 -0.72 -0.76
N TYR A 348 -42.95 0.16 -1.74
CA TYR A 348 -41.74 0.96 -1.86
C TYR A 348 -41.45 1.77 -0.58
N ARG A 349 -42.48 2.37 0.03
CA ARG A 349 -42.33 3.05 1.33
C ARG A 349 -41.94 2.11 2.46
N LYS A 350 -42.58 0.94 2.58
CA LYS A 350 -42.21 -0.04 3.61
C LYS A 350 -40.76 -0.54 3.47
N LEU A 351 -40.28 -0.68 2.23
CA LEU A 351 -38.90 -1.09 1.94
C LEU A 351 -37.92 0.02 2.33
N THR A 352 -38.17 1.24 1.87
CA THR A 352 -37.33 2.40 2.20
C THR A 352 -37.35 2.69 3.71
N ASP A 353 -38.47 2.56 4.41
CA ASP A 353 -38.57 2.69 5.88
C ASP A 353 -37.64 1.73 6.64
N ARG A 354 -37.36 0.56 6.08
CA ARG A 354 -36.37 -0.40 6.61
C ARG A 354 -34.96 -0.25 6.01
N ASN A 355 -34.70 0.84 5.30
CA ASN A 355 -33.43 1.13 4.63
C ASN A 355 -33.03 0.07 3.57
N ILE A 356 -34.01 -0.54 2.92
CA ILE A 356 -33.81 -1.52 1.83
C ILE A 356 -33.74 -0.77 0.50
N GLY A 357 -32.66 -1.00 -0.26
CA GLY A 357 -32.49 -0.39 -1.58
C GLY A 357 -33.44 -0.98 -2.63
N VAL A 358 -33.94 -0.18 -3.57
CA VAL A 358 -34.81 -0.66 -4.66
C VAL A 358 -34.25 -0.20 -6.00
N TYR A 359 -34.01 -1.15 -6.90
CA TYR A 359 -33.33 -0.96 -8.18
C TYR A 359 -34.15 -1.55 -9.34
N GLY A 360 -33.72 -1.33 -10.59
CA GLY A 360 -34.37 -1.89 -11.78
C GLY A 360 -35.66 -1.18 -12.22
N MET A 361 -36.00 -0.03 -11.60
CA MET A 361 -37.14 0.78 -12.02
C MET A 361 -37.02 1.29 -13.46
N ASP A 362 -35.78 1.54 -13.90
CA ASP A 362 -35.40 1.92 -15.27
C ASP A 362 -35.84 0.88 -16.32
N GLN A 363 -35.92 -0.38 -15.90
CA GLN A 363 -36.23 -1.53 -16.77
C GLN A 363 -37.72 -1.82 -16.86
N LEU A 364 -38.55 -1.13 -16.07
CA LEU A 364 -40.00 -1.29 -16.09
C LEU A 364 -40.60 -0.52 -17.28
N GLN A 365 -41.22 -1.25 -18.20
CA GLN A 365 -41.93 -0.70 -19.37
C GLN A 365 -43.41 -0.40 -19.08
N HIS A 366 -43.98 -1.03 -18.04
CA HIS A 366 -45.39 -0.90 -17.68
C HIS A 366 -45.69 0.40 -16.92
N PHE A 367 -44.75 0.85 -16.07
CA PHE A 367 -44.90 2.07 -15.28
C PHE A 367 -44.41 3.29 -16.07
N ARG A 368 -45.08 4.43 -15.90
CA ARG A 368 -44.76 5.67 -16.62
C ARG A 368 -43.70 6.49 -15.88
N TYR A 369 -42.78 7.08 -16.64
CA TYR A 369 -41.85 8.08 -16.13
C TYR A 369 -42.53 9.45 -16.00
N ASN A 370 -42.15 10.18 -14.96
CA ASN A 370 -42.49 11.59 -14.87
C ASN A 370 -41.60 12.39 -15.82
N THR A 371 -42.22 13.23 -16.66
CA THR A 371 -41.53 14.05 -17.66
C THR A 371 -41.07 15.40 -17.14
N HIS A 372 -41.46 15.79 -15.92
CA HIS A 372 -41.01 17.04 -15.32
C HIS A 372 -39.58 16.92 -14.82
N ILE A 373 -38.76 17.93 -15.13
CA ILE A 373 -37.43 18.06 -14.56
C ILE A 373 -37.59 18.38 -13.07
N PRO A 374 -36.95 17.62 -12.17
CA PRO A 374 -37.09 17.87 -10.75
C PRO A 374 -36.41 19.18 -10.35
N VAL A 375 -37.08 19.90 -9.45
CA VAL A 375 -36.58 21.15 -8.87
C VAL A 375 -36.32 20.91 -7.38
N MET A 376 -35.13 21.28 -6.92
CA MET A 376 -34.76 21.28 -5.50
C MET A 376 -34.60 22.71 -5.04
N ASP A 377 -35.49 23.14 -4.14
CA ASP A 377 -35.48 24.44 -3.51
C ASP A 377 -34.93 24.32 -2.09
N ILE A 378 -33.89 25.09 -1.78
CA ILE A 378 -33.17 25.02 -0.50
C ILE A 378 -33.20 26.38 0.15
N GLN A 379 -33.80 26.45 1.33
CA GLN A 379 -33.89 27.68 2.11
C GLN A 379 -33.28 27.47 3.48
N TRP A 380 -32.45 28.40 3.92
CA TRP A 380 -31.99 28.41 5.29
C TRP A 380 -33.10 28.95 6.21
N ARG A 381 -33.45 28.18 7.24
CA ARG A 381 -34.38 28.61 8.29
C ARG A 381 -33.92 28.12 9.65
N GLY A 382 -33.19 28.97 10.38
CA GLY A 382 -32.89 28.72 11.79
C GLY A 382 -32.15 29.87 12.46
N ASP A 383 -32.52 30.13 13.72
CA ASP A 383 -31.79 30.99 14.67
C ASP A 383 -30.79 30.18 15.53
N ASP A 384 -30.61 28.88 15.21
CA ASP A 384 -29.72 27.99 15.96
C ASP A 384 -28.27 28.42 15.76
N LYS A 385 -27.59 28.71 16.88
CA LYS A 385 -26.22 29.20 16.87
C LYS A 385 -25.22 28.12 16.50
N ASP A 386 -25.56 26.84 16.56
CA ASP A 386 -24.60 25.73 16.43
C ASP A 386 -24.85 24.81 15.22
N ALA A 387 -25.91 25.02 14.43
CA ALA A 387 -26.22 24.21 13.25
C ALA A 387 -26.86 25.00 12.11
N PHE A 388 -26.67 24.52 10.87
CA PHE A 388 -27.42 24.98 9.71
C PHE A 388 -28.66 24.08 9.53
N ASP A 389 -29.84 24.64 9.80
CA ASP A 389 -31.11 24.01 9.48
C ASP A 389 -31.54 24.46 8.06
N LEU A 390 -31.40 23.55 7.10
CA LEU A 390 -31.79 23.76 5.71
C LEU A 390 -33.16 23.14 5.47
N GLU A 391 -34.16 23.95 5.10
CA GLU A 391 -35.45 23.47 4.61
C GLU A 391 -35.28 23.12 3.13
N VAL A 392 -35.39 21.83 2.81
CA VAL A 392 -35.20 21.31 1.45
C VAL A 392 -36.54 20.82 0.92
N ASN A 393 -37.01 21.43 -0.16
CA ASN A 393 -38.25 21.08 -0.84
C ASN A 393 -37.93 20.58 -2.25
N VAL A 394 -38.39 19.37 -2.56
CA VAL A 394 -38.13 18.74 -3.87
C VAL A 394 -39.43 18.42 -4.57
N HIS A 395 -39.54 18.85 -5.82
CA HIS A 395 -40.77 18.76 -6.61
C HIS A 395 -40.51 18.22 -8.01
N TYR A 396 -41.40 17.33 -8.47
CA TYR A 396 -41.51 16.92 -9.88
C TYR A 396 -42.83 17.49 -10.43
N GLY A 397 -42.78 18.68 -11.04
CA GLY A 397 -43.99 19.44 -11.33
C GLY A 397 -44.73 19.81 -10.04
N ASP A 398 -46.01 19.45 -9.93
CA ASP A 398 -46.82 19.69 -8.72
C ASP A 398 -46.63 18.63 -7.61
N ILE A 399 -45.77 17.63 -7.84
CA ILE A 399 -45.63 16.47 -6.94
C ILE A 399 -44.45 16.68 -5.99
N ALA A 400 -44.75 16.89 -4.71
CA ALA A 400 -43.75 17.01 -3.65
C ALA A 400 -43.18 15.65 -3.21
N VAL A 401 -41.86 15.54 -3.17
CA VAL A 401 -41.09 14.38 -2.72
C VAL A 401 -40.67 14.56 -1.26
N PRO A 402 -40.95 13.58 -0.36
CA PRO A 402 -40.41 13.60 0.99
C PRO A 402 -38.88 13.55 0.98
N LEU A 403 -38.24 14.43 1.74
CA LEU A 403 -36.79 14.52 1.82
C LEU A 403 -36.12 13.22 2.30
N THR A 404 -36.81 12.46 3.14
CA THR A 404 -36.36 11.14 3.61
C THR A 404 -36.24 10.12 2.48
N ASP A 405 -37.13 10.18 1.49
CA ASP A 405 -37.13 9.25 0.36
C ASP A 405 -35.97 9.60 -0.57
N LEU A 406 -35.75 10.90 -0.80
CA LEU A 406 -34.61 11.39 -1.57
C LEU A 406 -33.28 11.08 -0.90
N GLN A 407 -33.14 11.30 0.42
CA GLN A 407 -31.91 11.00 1.15
C GLN A 407 -31.53 9.52 1.00
N LYS A 408 -32.50 8.62 1.19
CA LYS A 408 -32.26 7.17 1.04
C LYS A 408 -31.87 6.83 -0.40
N ALA A 409 -32.56 7.39 -1.39
CA ALA A 409 -32.21 7.18 -2.79
C ALA A 409 -30.77 7.62 -3.08
N LEU A 410 -30.35 8.80 -2.60
CA LEU A 410 -28.99 9.31 -2.78
C LEU A 410 -27.94 8.50 -2.01
N GLN A 411 -28.22 8.09 -0.77
CA GLN A 411 -27.33 7.22 0.02
C GLN A 411 -27.09 5.86 -0.64
N HIS A 412 -28.11 5.29 -1.27
CA HIS A 412 -28.04 4.02 -2.01
C HIS A 412 -27.67 4.20 -3.49
N ARG A 413 -27.33 5.43 -3.93
CA ARG A 413 -27.06 5.77 -5.33
C ARG A 413 -28.14 5.26 -6.31
N GLN A 414 -29.38 5.27 -5.87
CA GLN A 414 -30.53 4.94 -6.72
C GLN A 414 -30.75 6.10 -7.70
N PRO A 415 -30.75 5.84 -9.02
CA PRO A 415 -30.96 6.90 -9.99
C PRO A 415 -32.43 7.31 -10.05
N HIS A 416 -33.36 6.55 -9.46
CA HIS A 416 -34.81 6.67 -9.68
C HIS A 416 -35.58 6.58 -8.36
N LEU A 417 -36.73 7.26 -8.29
CA LEU A 417 -37.60 7.31 -7.12
C LEU A 417 -39.07 7.15 -7.52
N LEU A 418 -39.84 6.36 -6.77
CA LEU A 418 -41.27 6.18 -7.03
C LEU A 418 -42.10 7.30 -6.39
N LEU A 419 -42.83 8.05 -7.21
CA LEU A 419 -43.62 9.22 -6.80
C LEU A 419 -45.00 8.82 -6.25
N LYS A 420 -45.66 9.76 -5.56
CA LYS A 420 -46.97 9.52 -4.91
C LYS A 420 -48.11 9.20 -5.89
N ASP A 421 -48.00 9.67 -7.12
CA ASP A 421 -48.95 9.40 -8.21
C ASP A 421 -48.70 8.05 -8.90
N GLY A 422 -47.63 7.33 -8.52
CA GLY A 422 -47.24 6.05 -9.11
C GLY A 422 -46.29 6.17 -10.31
N THR A 423 -45.86 7.37 -10.69
CA THR A 423 -44.86 7.57 -11.74
C THR A 423 -43.43 7.41 -11.20
N ILE A 424 -42.48 7.11 -12.08
CA ILE A 424 -41.06 7.00 -11.75
C ILE A 424 -40.37 8.35 -12.03
N GLY A 425 -39.83 8.98 -10.98
CA GLY A 425 -39.03 10.19 -11.08
C GLY A 425 -37.54 9.84 -11.24
N VAL A 426 -36.86 10.49 -12.18
CA VAL A 426 -35.41 10.34 -12.39
C VAL A 426 -34.68 11.38 -11.53
N ILE A 427 -33.65 10.96 -10.80
CA ILE A 427 -32.77 11.85 -10.02
C ILE A 427 -31.63 12.30 -10.95
N PRO A 428 -31.39 13.62 -11.10
CA PRO A 428 -30.27 14.12 -11.90
C PRO A 428 -28.92 13.62 -11.36
N GLU A 429 -28.02 13.19 -12.25
CA GLU A 429 -26.66 12.79 -11.87
C GLU A 429 -25.91 13.91 -11.13
N GLU A 430 -26.17 15.17 -11.50
CA GLU A 430 -25.59 16.32 -10.81
C GLU A 430 -25.91 16.33 -9.32
N TRP A 431 -27.10 15.87 -8.90
CA TRP A 431 -27.47 15.82 -7.48
C TRP A 431 -26.75 14.70 -6.74
N LEU A 432 -26.49 13.58 -7.43
CA LEU A 432 -25.73 12.45 -6.90
C LEU A 432 -24.27 12.82 -6.65
N HIS A 433 -23.66 13.64 -7.51
CA HIS A 433 -22.26 14.05 -7.35
C HIS A 433 -22.10 15.29 -6.47
N LYS A 434 -22.90 16.34 -6.71
CA LYS A 434 -22.74 17.66 -6.07
C LYS A 434 -23.09 17.63 -4.59
N TYR A 435 -24.04 16.79 -4.18
CA TYR A 435 -24.61 16.83 -2.82
C TYR A 435 -24.28 15.60 -1.96
N ASP A 436 -23.52 14.64 -2.49
CA ASP A 436 -23.19 13.35 -1.82
C ASP A 436 -22.69 13.55 -0.37
N LEU A 437 -21.64 14.36 -0.20
CA LEU A 437 -21.02 14.64 1.10
C LEU A 437 -21.99 15.29 2.10
N LEU A 438 -22.88 16.13 1.60
CA LEU A 438 -23.86 16.84 2.40
C LEU A 438 -24.94 15.90 2.92
N TRP A 439 -25.41 14.94 2.11
CA TRP A 439 -26.34 13.90 2.56
C TRP A 439 -25.71 12.87 3.49
N LYS A 440 -24.41 12.61 3.34
CA LYS A 440 -23.62 11.72 4.19
C LYS A 440 -23.33 12.32 5.56
N LEU A 441 -23.07 13.64 5.63
CA LEU A 441 -22.72 14.35 6.86
C LEU A 441 -23.92 14.99 7.57
N GLY A 442 -24.99 15.29 6.85
CA GLY A 442 -26.20 15.94 7.37
C GLY A 442 -27.23 14.96 7.96
N GLN A 443 -27.98 15.43 8.95
CA GLN A 443 -29.07 14.70 9.59
C GLN A 443 -30.42 15.19 9.06
N VAL A 444 -31.22 14.31 8.46
CA VAL A 444 -32.56 14.65 7.97
C VAL A 444 -33.61 14.44 9.07
N ASN A 445 -34.42 15.45 9.30
CA ASN A 445 -35.61 15.39 10.13
C ASN A 445 -36.79 16.01 9.38
N LYS A 446 -37.72 15.15 8.91
CA LYS A 446 -38.83 15.54 8.02
C LYS A 446 -38.33 16.23 6.76
N ASN A 447 -38.57 17.54 6.60
CA ASN A 447 -38.12 18.34 5.46
C ASN A 447 -36.92 19.23 5.80
N LYS A 448 -36.30 19.02 6.96
CA LYS A 448 -35.11 19.78 7.39
C LYS A 448 -33.88 18.90 7.31
N LEU A 449 -32.85 19.38 6.64
CA LEU A 449 -31.50 18.84 6.70
C LEU A 449 -30.69 19.69 7.67
N ARG A 450 -30.28 19.09 8.78
CA ARG A 450 -29.46 19.73 9.80
C ARG A 450 -28.00 19.35 9.59
N ILE A 451 -27.15 20.35 9.41
CA ILE A 451 -25.72 20.17 9.17
C ILE A 451 -24.93 20.95 10.24
N SER A 452 -23.79 20.42 10.67
CA SER A 452 -22.87 21.15 11.56
C SER A 452 -22.38 22.45 10.92
N ARG A 453 -22.14 23.48 11.74
CA ARG A 453 -21.51 24.73 11.26
C ARG A 453 -20.11 24.53 10.70
N LEU A 454 -19.45 23.43 11.06
CA LEU A 454 -18.15 23.05 10.52
C LEU A 454 -18.20 22.72 9.02
N HIS A 455 -19.38 22.35 8.50
CA HIS A 455 -19.58 22.00 7.08
C HIS A 455 -20.18 23.16 6.28
N PHE A 456 -19.95 24.41 6.71
CA PHE A 456 -20.52 25.57 6.01
C PHE A 456 -20.11 25.62 4.53
N THR A 457 -18.92 25.13 4.15
CA THR A 457 -18.45 25.15 2.75
C THR A 457 -19.42 24.39 1.85
N LEU A 458 -19.94 23.27 2.35
CA LEU A 458 -20.97 22.48 1.67
C LEU A 458 -22.30 23.24 1.62
N ALA A 459 -22.67 23.95 2.69
CA ALA A 459 -23.88 24.76 2.73
C ALA A 459 -23.81 25.98 1.79
N GLN A 460 -22.64 26.62 1.67
CA GLN A 460 -22.40 27.78 0.80
C GLN A 460 -22.49 27.42 -0.68
N GLU A 461 -22.05 26.23 -1.09
CA GLU A 461 -22.22 25.77 -2.48
C GLU A 461 -23.70 25.55 -2.87
N MET A 462 -24.60 25.38 -1.89
CA MET A 462 -26.03 25.18 -2.11
C MET A 462 -26.84 26.47 -2.05
N LEU A 463 -26.53 27.31 -1.07
CA LEU A 463 -27.22 28.56 -0.84
C LEU A 463 -26.37 29.61 -1.52
N GLU A 464 -26.83 30.21 -2.62
CA GLU A 464 -26.25 31.44 -3.20
C GLU A 464 -26.38 32.60 -2.20
N MET A 465 -25.73 32.46 -1.04
CA MET A 465 -26.12 33.14 0.19
C MET A 465 -25.37 34.47 0.28
N GLN A 466 -26.13 35.56 0.33
CA GLN A 466 -25.67 36.89 0.75
C GLN A 466 -25.86 37.06 2.27
N SER A 467 -25.08 36.36 3.10
CA SER A 467 -25.19 36.44 4.57
C SER A 467 -23.90 36.90 5.25
N THR A 468 -23.99 37.43 6.48
CA THR A 468 -22.85 37.88 7.31
C THR A 468 -21.78 36.80 7.58
N THR A 469 -22.16 35.53 7.52
CA THR A 469 -21.21 34.39 7.55
C THR A 469 -20.40 34.28 6.25
N ALA A 470 -20.97 34.65 5.10
CA ALA A 470 -20.24 34.72 3.84
C ALA A 470 -19.21 35.86 3.85
N ASP A 471 -19.52 37.01 4.48
CA ASP A 471 -18.56 38.12 4.64
C ASP A 471 -17.36 37.74 5.50
N ALA A 472 -17.57 37.07 6.63
CA ALA A 472 -16.50 36.61 7.50
C ALA A 472 -15.63 35.51 6.84
N LEU A 473 -16.19 34.77 5.88
CA LEU A 473 -15.48 33.77 5.09
C LEU A 473 -14.73 34.34 3.91
N GLN A 474 -15.31 35.33 3.25
CA GLN A 474 -14.60 36.15 2.29
C GLN A 474 -13.45 36.85 3.00
N GLN A 475 -13.62 37.30 4.26
CA GLN A 475 -12.54 37.79 5.11
C GLN A 475 -11.53 36.71 5.50
N LEU A 476 -11.94 35.48 5.85
CA LEU A 476 -11.01 34.37 6.12
C LEU A 476 -10.18 34.01 4.88
N GLN A 477 -10.81 33.91 3.70
CA GLN A 477 -10.15 33.68 2.41
C GLN A 477 -9.25 34.85 2.02
N GLN A 478 -9.71 36.09 2.21
CA GLN A 478 -8.91 37.29 1.99
C GLN A 478 -7.73 37.36 2.94
N LEU A 479 -7.85 36.97 4.21
CA LEU A 479 -6.75 36.96 5.19
C LEU A 479 -5.74 35.85 4.92
N GLN A 480 -6.18 34.73 4.34
CA GLN A 480 -5.28 33.72 3.78
C GLN A 480 -4.50 34.25 2.56
N ALA A 481 -5.03 35.25 1.84
CA ALA A 481 -4.40 35.86 0.66
C ALA A 481 -3.62 37.16 0.95
N GLN A 482 -4.09 38.03 1.85
CA GLN A 482 -3.54 39.35 2.19
C GLN A 482 -3.91 39.81 3.63
N PRO A 483 -2.97 40.41 4.38
CA PRO A 483 -3.22 40.98 5.72
C PRO A 483 -4.12 42.22 5.63
N SER A 484 -5.13 42.33 6.49
CA SER A 484 -6.09 43.44 6.42
C SER A 484 -6.24 44.24 7.72
N ARG A 485 -5.46 43.93 8.77
CA ARG A 485 -5.35 44.73 10.01
C ARG A 485 -6.68 44.90 10.76
N HIS A 486 -7.54 43.87 10.73
CA HIS A 486 -8.88 43.95 11.31
C HIS A 486 -8.90 43.82 12.84
N PHE A 487 -7.92 43.13 13.44
CA PHE A 487 -7.81 42.96 14.89
C PHE A 487 -6.56 43.67 15.41
N PRO A 488 -6.70 44.60 16.37
CA PRO A 488 -5.54 45.23 16.99
C PRO A 488 -4.76 44.20 17.81
N VAL A 489 -3.43 44.27 17.72
CA VAL A 489 -2.53 43.49 18.57
C VAL A 489 -2.66 44.01 20.01
N PRO A 490 -2.80 43.15 21.04
CA PRO A 490 -2.89 43.60 22.43
C PRO A 490 -1.69 44.43 22.86
N GLU A 491 -1.93 45.53 23.60
CA GLU A 491 -0.86 46.42 24.08
C GLU A 491 0.14 45.73 25.02
N ALA A 492 -0.30 44.65 25.69
CA ALA A 492 0.52 43.84 26.58
C ALA A 492 1.58 42.98 25.84
N ILE A 493 1.56 42.96 24.49
CA ILE A 493 2.54 42.23 23.69
C ILE A 493 3.77 43.10 23.42
N ASP A 494 4.92 42.66 23.95
CA ASP A 494 6.23 43.31 23.76
C ASP A 494 6.92 42.77 22.49
N ALA A 495 6.25 42.94 21.34
CA ALA A 495 6.78 42.54 20.03
C ALA A 495 6.10 43.29 18.89
N GLN A 496 6.87 43.61 17.84
CA GLN A 496 6.31 44.01 16.55
C GLN A 496 6.10 42.78 15.67
N LEU A 497 4.84 42.48 15.34
CA LEU A 497 4.50 41.39 14.43
C LEU A 497 4.81 41.77 12.98
N ARG A 498 5.39 40.84 12.23
CA ARG A 498 5.47 40.96 10.76
C ARG A 498 4.08 40.85 10.13
N ASN A 499 3.92 41.35 8.91
CA ASN A 499 2.65 41.33 8.18
C ASN A 499 1.99 39.93 8.13
N TYR A 500 2.77 38.88 7.86
CA TYR A 500 2.23 37.51 7.86
C TYR A 500 1.93 37.00 9.28
N GLN A 501 2.71 37.39 10.29
CA GLN A 501 2.44 37.00 11.68
C GLN A 501 1.15 37.65 12.18
N GLN A 502 0.93 38.92 11.82
CA GLN A 502 -0.32 39.63 12.05
C GLN A 502 -1.49 38.95 11.34
N ALA A 503 -1.35 38.56 10.06
CA ALA A 503 -2.40 37.82 9.36
C ALA A 503 -2.75 36.48 10.04
N GLY A 504 -1.76 35.75 10.57
CA GLY A 504 -2.03 34.50 11.28
C GLY A 504 -2.70 34.72 12.64
N PHE A 505 -2.34 35.79 13.36
CA PHE A 505 -3.07 36.23 14.55
C PHE A 505 -4.53 36.59 14.25
N GLU A 506 -4.77 37.38 13.20
CA GLU A 506 -6.12 37.78 12.76
C GLU A 506 -6.95 36.57 12.34
N TRP A 507 -6.35 35.62 11.63
CA TRP A 507 -6.99 34.36 11.26
C TRP A 507 -7.46 33.57 12.49
N MET A 508 -6.62 33.45 13.53
CA MET A 508 -7.02 32.81 14.80
C MET A 508 -8.14 33.57 15.51
N CYS A 509 -8.13 34.91 15.48
CA CYS A 509 -9.20 35.74 16.06
C CYS A 509 -10.54 35.54 15.35
N LEU A 510 -10.56 35.35 14.03
CA LEU A 510 -11.78 35.04 13.28
C LEU A 510 -12.30 33.64 13.59
N LEU A 511 -11.42 32.64 13.69
CA LEU A 511 -11.82 31.30 14.11
C LEU A 511 -12.45 31.32 15.51
N ASP A 512 -11.88 32.09 16.44
CA ASP A 512 -12.47 32.31 17.77
C ASP A 512 -13.87 32.93 17.72
N ALA A 513 -14.06 33.98 16.91
CA ALA A 513 -15.35 34.62 16.72
C ALA A 513 -16.43 33.64 16.20
N MET A 514 -16.02 32.65 15.40
CA MET A 514 -16.88 31.60 14.85
C MET A 514 -17.00 30.35 15.73
N ARG A 515 -16.26 30.27 16.83
CA ARG A 515 -16.13 29.05 17.66
C ARG A 515 -15.62 27.85 16.86
N TRP A 516 -14.65 28.10 15.99
CA TRP A 516 -13.96 27.08 15.22
C TRP A 516 -12.56 26.85 15.76
N GLY A 517 -12.12 25.60 15.70
CA GLY A 517 -10.72 25.27 15.87
C GLY A 517 -9.94 25.45 14.58
N GLY A 518 -8.62 25.42 14.69
CA GLY A 518 -7.73 25.63 13.56
C GLY A 518 -6.42 24.88 13.64
N CYS A 519 -5.79 24.71 12.48
CA CYS A 519 -4.45 24.20 12.31
C CYS A 519 -3.54 25.29 11.73
N LEU A 520 -2.62 25.79 12.55
CA LEU A 520 -1.54 26.69 12.11
C LEU A 520 -0.34 25.84 11.68
N ALA A 521 -0.23 25.64 10.38
CA ALA A 521 0.70 24.74 9.72
C ALA A 521 1.82 25.46 8.95
N ASP A 522 2.15 26.69 9.33
CA ASP A 522 3.27 27.45 8.75
C ASP A 522 4.60 26.69 8.86
N ASP A 523 5.49 26.92 7.91
CA ASP A 523 6.87 26.39 7.95
C ASP A 523 7.58 26.72 9.28
N MET A 524 8.53 25.87 9.63
CA MET A 524 9.32 26.02 10.84
C MET A 524 10.12 27.33 10.82
N GLY A 525 10.12 28.07 11.93
CA GLY A 525 10.86 29.33 12.03
C GLY A 525 10.08 30.60 11.67
N LEU A 526 8.82 30.49 11.24
CA LEU A 526 7.94 31.64 10.97
C LEU A 526 7.26 32.25 12.22
N GLY A 527 7.65 31.82 13.42
CA GLY A 527 7.16 32.38 14.68
C GLY A 527 5.71 31.99 15.02
N LYS A 528 5.31 30.73 14.81
CA LYS A 528 4.00 30.19 15.24
C LYS A 528 3.73 30.41 16.72
N THR A 529 4.76 30.28 17.56
CA THR A 529 4.68 30.49 19.01
C THR A 529 4.33 31.94 19.33
N LEU A 530 5.04 32.92 18.76
CA LEU A 530 4.70 34.35 18.92
C LEU A 530 3.27 34.69 18.47
N GLN A 531 2.84 34.17 17.31
CA GLN A 531 1.46 34.34 16.82
C GLN A 531 0.46 33.79 17.85
N THR A 532 0.73 32.59 18.38
CA THR A 532 -0.13 31.94 19.38
C THR A 532 -0.12 32.66 20.73
N ILE A 533 1.03 33.16 21.21
CA ILE A 533 1.13 33.95 22.44
C ILE A 533 0.32 35.24 22.31
N THR A 534 0.44 35.93 21.18
CA THR A 534 -0.37 37.12 20.87
C THR A 534 -1.86 36.80 20.94
N PHE A 535 -2.26 35.66 20.36
CA PHE A 535 -3.64 35.20 20.39
C PHE A 535 -4.12 34.82 21.80
N LEU A 536 -3.30 34.14 22.61
CA LEU A 536 -3.63 33.79 24.00
C LEU A 536 -3.74 35.03 24.90
N GLN A 537 -2.91 36.05 24.68
CA GLN A 537 -3.04 37.35 25.36
C GLN A 537 -4.37 38.02 24.99
N TYR A 538 -4.71 38.08 23.70
CA TYR A 538 -6.00 38.60 23.23
C TYR A 538 -7.19 37.85 23.85
N LEU A 539 -7.14 36.52 23.91
CA LEU A 539 -8.18 35.70 24.54
C LEU A 539 -8.32 36.00 26.03
N SER A 540 -7.20 36.20 26.73
CA SER A 540 -7.18 36.49 28.16
C SER A 540 -7.78 37.85 28.52
N GLU A 541 -7.71 38.82 27.60
CA GLU A 541 -8.37 40.13 27.71
C GLU A 541 -9.85 40.04 27.34
N LYS A 542 -10.20 39.27 26.30
CA LYS A 542 -11.57 39.11 25.81
C LYS A 542 -12.45 38.26 26.73
N TYR A 543 -11.89 37.23 27.35
CA TYR A 543 -12.59 36.26 28.20
C TYR A 543 -11.92 36.18 29.59
N PRO A 544 -12.07 37.22 30.42
CA PRO A 544 -11.44 37.25 31.74
C PRO A 544 -11.96 36.10 32.62
N GLY A 545 -11.03 35.34 33.21
CA GLY A 545 -11.33 34.20 34.07
C GLY A 545 -11.31 32.84 33.36
N GLU A 546 -11.17 32.79 32.03
CA GLU A 546 -10.84 31.53 31.34
C GLU A 546 -9.37 31.17 31.58
N THR A 547 -9.11 29.87 31.82
CA THR A 547 -7.75 29.31 31.82
C THR A 547 -7.53 28.55 30.51
N HIS A 548 -6.44 28.85 29.82
CA HIS A 548 -6.03 28.18 28.59
C HIS A 548 -4.97 27.10 28.87
N LEU A 549 -4.83 26.13 27.98
CA LEU A 549 -3.88 25.02 28.10
C LEU A 549 -2.99 24.94 26.85
N VAL A 550 -1.68 24.93 27.04
CA VAL A 550 -0.70 24.58 26.01
C VAL A 550 -0.10 23.21 26.35
N VAL A 551 -0.22 22.28 25.42
CA VAL A 551 0.41 20.95 25.48
C VAL A 551 1.50 20.89 24.42
N CYS A 552 2.75 20.74 24.84
CA CYS A 552 3.90 20.69 23.95
C CYS A 552 4.82 19.50 24.28
N PRO A 553 5.79 19.15 23.42
CA PRO A 553 6.84 18.22 23.82
C PRO A 553 7.58 18.73 25.07
N THR A 554 8.04 17.83 25.94
CA THR A 554 8.70 18.17 27.22
C THR A 554 9.85 19.16 27.07
N SER A 555 10.58 19.05 25.98
CA SER A 555 11.69 19.91 25.59
C SER A 555 11.30 21.35 25.23
N LEU A 556 10.04 21.60 24.83
CA LEU A 556 9.55 22.92 24.43
C LEU A 556 8.94 23.72 25.58
N ILE A 557 8.71 23.09 26.73
CA ILE A 557 8.09 23.75 27.89
C ILE A 557 8.88 25.01 28.26
N TYR A 558 10.20 24.89 28.42
CA TYR A 558 11.06 26.03 28.76
C TYR A 558 11.12 27.09 27.66
N ASN A 559 11.09 26.67 26.38
CA ASN A 559 11.04 27.62 25.26
C ASN A 559 9.76 28.46 25.31
N TRP A 560 8.61 27.82 25.56
CA TRP A 560 7.35 28.52 25.77
C TRP A 560 7.41 29.50 26.95
N GLN A 561 8.02 29.12 28.08
CA GLN A 561 8.21 30.03 29.21
C GLN A 561 9.05 31.25 28.84
N ASN A 562 10.17 31.05 28.14
CA ASN A 562 11.06 32.14 27.74
C ASN A 562 10.37 33.08 26.75
N GLU A 563 9.65 32.53 25.77
CA GLU A 563 8.89 33.34 24.82
C GLU A 563 7.74 34.10 25.48
N LEU A 564 7.05 33.51 26.47
CA LEU A 564 6.04 34.22 27.27
C LEU A 564 6.65 35.36 28.07
N GLN A 565 7.77 35.13 28.76
CA GLN A 565 8.46 36.19 29.50
C GLN A 565 8.95 37.32 28.60
N LYS A 566 9.38 36.98 27.38
CA LYS A 566 9.87 37.94 26.39
C LYS A 566 8.74 38.75 25.75
N PHE A 567 7.66 38.09 25.33
CA PHE A 567 6.64 38.70 24.47
C PHE A 567 5.34 39.05 25.19
N ALA A 568 5.02 38.41 26.31
CA ALA A 568 3.78 38.64 27.07
C ALA A 568 4.03 38.53 28.59
N PRO A 569 4.92 39.34 29.18
CA PRO A 569 5.33 39.22 30.59
C PRO A 569 4.17 39.41 31.58
N ALA A 570 3.08 40.06 31.17
CA ALA A 570 1.90 40.28 31.98
C ALA A 570 0.97 39.04 32.07
N LEU A 571 1.13 38.05 31.20
CA LEU A 571 0.26 36.88 31.15
C LEU A 571 0.61 35.90 32.28
N ARG A 572 -0.34 35.63 33.18
CA ARG A 572 -0.11 34.71 34.32
C ARG A 572 -0.15 33.26 33.86
N TYR A 573 0.95 32.54 34.04
CA TYR A 573 1.06 31.13 33.66
C TYR A 573 1.71 30.24 34.73
N THR A 574 1.36 28.95 34.70
CA THR A 574 2.01 27.89 35.50
C THR A 574 2.43 26.73 34.60
N VAL A 575 3.58 26.13 34.91
CA VAL A 575 4.02 24.86 34.30
C VAL A 575 3.61 23.70 35.18
N TYR A 576 2.81 22.78 34.64
CA TYR A 576 2.44 21.53 35.30
C TYR A 576 3.14 20.35 34.63
N HIS A 577 4.33 20.01 35.12
CA HIS A 577 5.16 18.91 34.59
C HIS A 577 6.16 18.40 35.66
N GLY A 578 6.69 17.20 35.48
CA GLY A 578 7.73 16.61 36.35
C GLY A 578 7.19 15.67 37.45
N GLY A 579 8.10 14.94 38.11
CA GLY A 579 7.75 13.92 39.11
C GLY A 579 7.21 14.46 40.44
N ASN A 580 7.58 15.68 40.81
CA ASN A 580 7.13 16.36 42.04
C ASN A 580 5.94 17.32 41.80
N ARG A 581 5.26 17.20 40.65
CA ARG A 581 4.12 18.06 40.33
C ARG A 581 2.99 17.82 41.34
N GLN A 582 2.45 18.91 41.87
CA GLN A 582 1.30 18.87 42.77
C GLN A 582 0.14 19.59 42.09
N TYR A 583 -1.02 18.96 42.10
CA TYR A 583 -2.24 19.54 41.58
C TYR A 583 -2.95 20.33 42.68
N ASP A 584 -3.28 21.59 42.36
CA ASP A 584 -4.09 22.47 43.19
C ASP A 584 -5.08 23.20 42.28
N ALA A 585 -6.36 22.85 42.42
CA ALA A 585 -7.45 23.42 41.63
C ALA A 585 -7.58 24.94 41.82
N SER A 586 -7.34 25.44 43.04
CA SER A 586 -7.47 26.86 43.36
C SER A 586 -6.34 27.67 42.70
N ALA A 587 -5.13 27.11 42.69
CA ALA A 587 -3.98 27.71 42.02
C ALA A 587 -4.19 27.78 40.50
N TRP A 588 -4.76 26.73 39.89
CA TRP A 588 -5.04 26.69 38.46
C TRP A 588 -6.06 27.76 38.02
N GLN A 589 -7.12 27.97 38.82
CA GLN A 589 -8.14 28.99 38.53
C GLN A 589 -7.61 30.44 38.55
N GLN A 590 -6.47 30.68 39.21
CA GLN A 590 -5.84 32.01 39.24
C GLN A 590 -4.94 32.28 38.02
N GLN A 591 -4.62 31.23 37.25
CA GLN A 591 -3.79 31.32 36.06
C GLN A 591 -4.62 31.55 34.80
N GLN A 592 -4.06 32.29 33.87
CA GLN A 592 -4.63 32.47 32.52
C GLN A 592 -4.12 31.38 31.58
N LEU A 593 -2.95 30.80 31.84
CA LEU A 593 -2.34 29.78 31.00
C LEU A 593 -1.68 28.66 31.83
N ILE A 594 -1.89 27.41 31.40
CA ILE A 594 -1.19 26.25 31.92
C ILE A 594 -0.37 25.63 30.80
N ILE A 595 0.90 25.32 31.07
CA ILE A 595 1.80 24.68 30.12
C ILE A 595 2.16 23.29 30.64
N THR A 596 2.02 22.28 29.80
CA THR A 596 2.27 20.89 30.18
C THR A 596 2.79 20.06 29.00
N SER A 597 3.10 18.79 29.24
CA SER A 597 3.51 17.85 28.19
C SER A 597 2.44 16.82 27.85
N TYR A 598 2.51 16.30 26.61
CA TYR A 598 1.68 15.19 26.15
C TYR A 598 1.69 13.99 27.11
N GLY A 599 2.87 13.66 27.65
CA GLY A 599 3.02 12.58 28.62
C GLY A 599 2.32 12.86 29.94
N THR A 600 2.38 14.11 30.42
CA THR A 600 1.71 14.53 31.66
C THR A 600 0.19 14.51 31.51
N VAL A 601 -0.35 15.01 30.39
CA VAL A 601 -1.81 14.93 30.14
C VAL A 601 -2.28 13.49 30.10
N ARG A 602 -1.51 12.58 29.47
CA ARG A 602 -1.84 11.15 29.46
C ARG A 602 -1.86 10.54 30.87
N SER A 603 -0.84 10.85 31.68
CA SER A 603 -0.72 10.29 33.04
C SER A 603 -1.79 10.83 34.00
N ASP A 604 -2.17 12.09 33.85
CA ASP A 604 -3.06 12.79 34.78
C ASP A 604 -4.40 13.15 34.11
N ALA A 605 -4.86 12.34 33.15
CA ALA A 605 -6.01 12.64 32.30
C ALA A 605 -7.28 12.94 33.12
N GLU A 606 -7.47 12.26 34.25
CA GLU A 606 -8.60 12.47 35.17
C GLU A 606 -8.60 13.88 35.78
N ILE A 607 -7.43 14.43 36.10
CA ILE A 607 -7.29 15.79 36.64
C ILE A 607 -7.64 16.82 35.57
N PHE A 608 -7.09 16.66 34.37
CA PHE A 608 -7.35 17.58 33.27
C PHE A 608 -8.81 17.54 32.80
N ALA A 609 -9.48 16.38 32.87
CA ALA A 609 -10.89 16.24 32.50
C ALA A 609 -11.86 16.97 33.44
N GLN A 610 -11.43 17.32 34.66
CA GLN A 610 -12.23 18.06 35.64
C GLN A 610 -12.25 19.57 35.40
N HIS A 611 -11.35 20.08 34.55
CA HIS A 611 -11.25 21.50 34.24
C HIS A 611 -11.79 21.81 32.83
N VAL A 612 -12.58 22.88 32.75
CA VAL A 612 -13.05 23.44 31.48
C VAL A 612 -12.09 24.54 31.04
N PHE A 613 -11.34 24.29 29.96
CA PHE A 613 -10.39 25.25 29.42
C PHE A 613 -11.05 26.22 28.43
N GLY A 614 -10.54 27.44 28.30
CA GLY A 614 -10.94 28.33 27.21
C GLY A 614 -10.43 27.80 25.87
N TYR A 615 -9.11 27.62 25.78
CA TYR A 615 -8.45 27.06 24.60
C TYR A 615 -7.53 25.93 25.00
N VAL A 616 -7.48 24.88 24.17
CA VAL A 616 -6.42 23.87 24.22
C VAL A 616 -5.58 23.99 22.95
N VAL A 617 -4.31 24.32 23.14
CA VAL A 617 -3.31 24.46 22.08
C VAL A 617 -2.40 23.23 22.13
N LEU A 618 -2.28 22.51 21.01
CA LEU A 618 -1.30 21.44 20.84
C LEU A 618 -0.15 21.94 19.98
N ASP A 619 1.04 22.03 20.55
CA ASP A 619 2.26 22.33 19.81
C ASP A 619 2.95 21.05 19.35
N GLU A 620 3.49 21.04 18.13
CA GLU A 620 3.98 19.85 17.44
C GLU A 620 2.92 18.72 17.40
N SER A 621 1.72 19.05 16.90
CA SER A 621 0.53 18.18 16.92
C SER A 621 0.67 16.84 16.18
N GLN A 622 1.75 16.61 15.44
CA GLN A 622 2.06 15.29 14.86
C GLN A 622 2.18 14.17 15.93
N VAL A 623 2.37 14.53 17.21
CA VAL A 623 2.35 13.56 18.33
C VAL A 623 1.02 12.79 18.40
N ILE A 624 -0.10 13.38 17.95
CA ILE A 624 -1.44 12.75 18.03
C ILE A 624 -1.89 12.05 16.75
N LYS A 625 -0.99 11.81 15.78
CA LYS A 625 -1.28 11.23 14.46
C LYS A 625 -2.07 9.92 14.47
N ASN A 626 -1.98 9.14 15.54
CA ASN A 626 -2.73 7.89 15.69
C ASN A 626 -3.96 8.07 16.60
N PRO A 627 -5.20 8.03 16.07
CA PRO A 627 -6.43 8.16 16.86
C PRO A 627 -6.58 7.10 17.97
N SER A 628 -5.98 5.92 17.79
CA SER A 628 -6.09 4.82 18.75
C SER A 628 -5.14 4.94 19.95
N SER A 629 -4.17 5.86 19.88
CA SER A 629 -3.16 6.02 20.94
C SER A 629 -3.78 6.52 22.25
N GLN A 630 -3.24 6.07 23.39
CA GLN A 630 -3.69 6.53 24.71
C GLN A 630 -3.55 8.05 24.87
N THR A 631 -2.49 8.64 24.33
CA THR A 631 -2.26 10.09 24.36
C THR A 631 -3.37 10.83 23.60
N THR A 632 -3.70 10.41 22.37
CA THR A 632 -4.76 11.04 21.57
C THR A 632 -6.12 10.92 22.26
N LYS A 633 -6.43 9.75 22.84
CA LYS A 633 -7.67 9.54 23.60
C LYS A 633 -7.76 10.45 24.82
N ALA A 634 -6.67 10.59 25.58
CA ALA A 634 -6.61 11.48 26.75
C ALA A 634 -6.81 12.96 26.37
N LEU A 635 -6.32 13.39 25.20
CA LEU A 635 -6.53 14.74 24.71
C LEU A 635 -7.96 14.97 24.20
N GLN A 636 -8.58 13.98 23.58
CA GLN A 636 -9.93 14.13 23.03
C GLN A 636 -11.01 14.37 24.09
N VAL A 637 -10.83 13.84 25.31
CA VAL A 637 -11.76 14.00 26.43
C VAL A 637 -11.65 15.35 27.15
N LEU A 638 -10.64 16.18 26.82
CA LEU A 638 -10.48 17.50 27.42
C LEU A 638 -11.68 18.40 27.09
N GLN A 639 -12.23 19.01 28.14
CA GLN A 639 -13.30 19.98 28.03
C GLN A 639 -12.73 21.35 27.70
N CYS A 640 -13.17 21.94 26.59
CA CYS A 640 -12.72 23.26 26.19
C CYS A 640 -13.72 24.00 25.30
N ARG A 641 -13.64 25.34 25.26
CA ARG A 641 -14.45 26.16 24.35
C ARG A 641 -13.99 26.00 22.90
N ASN A 642 -12.68 26.06 22.63
CA ASN A 642 -12.09 25.91 21.30
C ASN A 642 -10.71 25.24 21.35
N ARG A 643 -10.20 24.82 20.18
CA ARG A 643 -8.94 24.07 20.05
C ARG A 643 -8.07 24.62 18.93
N LEU A 644 -6.76 24.66 19.15
CA LEU A 644 -5.78 25.08 18.16
C LEU A 644 -4.67 24.03 18.09
N ILE A 645 -4.23 23.69 16.89
CA ILE A 645 -3.08 22.81 16.70
C ILE A 645 -2.00 23.52 15.89
N LEU A 646 -0.75 23.34 16.29
CA LEU A 646 0.43 23.89 15.63
C LEU A 646 1.27 22.74 15.11
N SER A 647 1.61 22.77 13.83
CA SER A 647 2.50 21.76 13.23
C SER A 647 3.43 22.40 12.21
N GLY A 648 4.69 21.96 12.16
CA GLY A 648 5.56 22.28 11.03
C GLY A 648 5.33 21.37 9.82
N THR A 649 4.65 20.23 10.01
CA THR A 649 4.44 19.18 9.00
C THR A 649 3.09 18.49 9.26
N PRO A 650 1.96 19.14 8.92
CA PRO A 650 0.62 18.65 9.30
C PRO A 650 0.29 17.29 8.68
N ILE A 651 0.85 16.98 7.50
CA ILE A 651 0.74 15.67 6.84
C ILE A 651 2.17 15.12 6.78
N GLN A 652 2.41 14.03 7.51
CA GLN A 652 3.65 13.26 7.38
C GLN A 652 3.36 12.03 6.51
N ASN A 653 2.56 11.06 6.99
CA ASN A 653 2.63 9.70 6.44
C ASN A 653 1.45 9.24 5.60
N ASN A 654 0.22 9.68 5.87
CA ASN A 654 -1.02 9.25 5.20
C ASN A 654 -2.20 10.18 5.53
N THR A 655 -3.32 10.01 4.83
CA THR A 655 -4.54 10.82 5.03
C THR A 655 -5.15 10.64 6.44
N MET A 656 -4.86 9.53 7.13
CA MET A 656 -5.32 9.29 8.51
C MET A 656 -4.60 10.14 9.57
N ASP A 657 -3.34 10.54 9.34
CA ASP A 657 -2.60 11.46 10.23
C ASP A 657 -3.30 12.83 10.29
N LEU A 658 -3.82 13.28 9.15
CA LEU A 658 -4.61 14.51 9.03
C LEU A 658 -5.94 14.37 9.79
N PHE A 659 -6.61 13.22 9.67
CA PHE A 659 -7.86 12.97 10.39
C PHE A 659 -7.70 13.14 11.90
N ALA A 660 -6.67 12.55 12.50
CA ALA A 660 -6.47 12.61 13.94
C ALA A 660 -6.33 14.06 14.45
N GLN A 661 -5.57 14.86 13.72
CA GLN A 661 -5.31 16.27 14.01
C GLN A 661 -6.54 17.15 13.79
N MET A 662 -7.18 17.05 12.61
CA MET A 662 -8.34 17.85 12.27
C MET A 662 -9.57 17.46 13.11
N ASN A 663 -9.73 16.19 13.46
CA ASN A 663 -10.79 15.75 14.37
C ASN A 663 -10.55 16.21 15.82
N PHE A 664 -9.29 16.37 16.24
CA PHE A 664 -9.02 17.05 17.51
C PHE A 664 -9.42 18.52 17.42
N ALA A 665 -8.92 19.27 16.41
CA ALA A 665 -9.18 20.70 16.27
C ALA A 665 -10.67 21.02 16.08
N ASN A 666 -11.36 20.27 15.23
CA ASN A 666 -12.78 20.44 14.89
C ASN A 666 -13.51 19.08 14.92
N PRO A 667 -13.93 18.61 16.11
CA PRO A 667 -14.63 17.33 16.26
C PRO A 667 -15.87 17.23 15.36
N GLY A 668 -15.96 16.16 14.57
CA GLY A 668 -17.09 15.93 13.67
C GLY A 668 -16.97 16.58 12.27
N LEU A 669 -15.98 17.43 12.01
CA LEU A 669 -15.73 18.01 10.68
C LEU A 669 -15.57 16.92 9.61
N LEU A 670 -14.84 15.85 9.92
CA LEU A 670 -14.50 14.78 8.97
C LEU A 670 -15.40 13.53 9.11
N GLY A 671 -16.49 13.63 9.89
CA GLY A 671 -17.34 12.49 10.20
C GLY A 671 -16.66 11.46 11.12
N SER A 672 -17.14 10.21 11.08
CA SER A 672 -16.56 9.12 11.88
C SER A 672 -15.27 8.60 11.27
N GLN A 673 -14.45 7.91 12.08
CA GLN A 673 -13.20 7.31 11.58
C GLN A 673 -13.46 6.27 10.48
N ALA A 674 -14.54 5.49 10.59
CA ALA A 674 -14.93 4.51 9.57
C ALA A 674 -15.32 5.20 8.26
N PHE A 675 -16.17 6.23 8.36
CA PHE A 675 -16.58 7.05 7.22
C PHE A 675 -15.38 7.69 6.53
N PHE A 676 -14.49 8.34 7.28
CA PHE A 676 -13.32 9.00 6.71
C PHE A 676 -12.38 8.01 6.01
N ARG A 677 -12.23 6.80 6.57
CA ARG A 677 -11.41 5.75 5.97
C ARG A 677 -11.96 5.28 4.63
N SER A 678 -13.26 5.01 4.53
CA SER A 678 -13.89 4.56 3.29
C SER A 678 -14.03 5.67 2.25
N GLU A 679 -14.38 6.88 2.69
CA GLU A 679 -14.74 7.99 1.80
C GLU A 679 -13.51 8.75 1.27
N PHE A 680 -12.46 8.88 2.08
CA PHE A 680 -11.28 9.68 1.75
C PHE A 680 -9.98 8.87 1.80
N ALA A 681 -9.64 8.27 2.95
CA ALA A 681 -8.30 7.71 3.12
C ALA A 681 -7.99 6.56 2.16
N MET A 682 -8.91 5.60 1.97
CA MET A 682 -8.69 4.49 1.05
C MET A 682 -8.69 4.93 -0.43
N PRO A 683 -9.65 5.75 -0.92
CA PRO A 683 -9.59 6.37 -2.25
C PRO A 683 -8.28 7.12 -2.53
N ILE A 684 -7.82 7.96 -1.60
CA ILE A 684 -6.65 8.80 -1.79
C ILE A 684 -5.35 7.97 -1.65
N ASP A 685 -5.18 7.25 -0.53
CA ASP A 685 -3.92 6.59 -0.22
C ASP A 685 -3.69 5.31 -1.05
N LYS A 686 -4.74 4.58 -1.44
CA LYS A 686 -4.65 3.30 -2.18
C LYS A 686 -4.88 3.46 -3.69
N TYR A 687 -5.84 4.30 -4.07
CA TYR A 687 -6.29 4.42 -5.47
C TYR A 687 -5.87 5.74 -6.13
N ALA A 688 -5.20 6.65 -5.40
CA ALA A 688 -4.75 7.95 -5.88
C ALA A 688 -5.88 8.80 -6.51
N ASP A 689 -7.07 8.76 -5.89
CA ASP A 689 -8.24 9.49 -6.35
C ASP A 689 -8.10 11.01 -6.13
N ALA A 690 -7.80 11.72 -7.22
CA ALA A 690 -7.61 13.18 -7.22
C ALA A 690 -8.90 13.96 -6.91
N GLU A 691 -10.08 13.43 -7.24
CA GLU A 691 -11.35 14.08 -6.98
C GLU A 691 -11.63 14.08 -5.47
N LYS A 692 -11.44 12.93 -4.82
CA LYS A 692 -11.56 12.79 -3.35
C LYS A 692 -10.54 13.63 -2.61
N ALA A 693 -9.31 13.71 -3.10
CA ALA A 693 -8.29 14.60 -2.54
C ALA A 693 -8.72 16.08 -2.65
N GLY A 694 -9.27 16.49 -3.79
CA GLY A 694 -9.82 17.83 -4.01
C GLY A 694 -10.98 18.17 -3.07
N GLN A 695 -11.92 17.24 -2.89
CA GLN A 695 -13.06 17.38 -1.96
C GLN A 695 -12.58 17.53 -0.50
N LEU A 696 -11.63 16.70 -0.06
CA LEU A 696 -11.06 16.79 1.28
C LEU A 696 -10.34 18.13 1.50
N ARG A 697 -9.56 18.58 0.52
CA ARG A 697 -8.84 19.86 0.58
C ARG A 697 -9.81 21.04 0.76
N LYS A 698 -10.90 21.08 0.00
CA LYS A 698 -11.94 22.12 0.14
C LYS A 698 -12.56 22.12 1.54
N LEU A 699 -12.80 20.94 2.12
CA LEU A 699 -13.43 20.79 3.43
C LEU A 699 -12.54 21.32 4.57
N ILE A 700 -11.23 21.08 4.51
CA ILE A 700 -10.28 21.49 5.57
C ILE A 700 -9.73 22.91 5.40
N TYR A 701 -9.76 23.46 4.18
CA TYR A 701 -9.11 24.72 3.81
C TYR A 701 -9.41 25.92 4.75
N PRO A 702 -10.66 26.15 5.22
CA PRO A 702 -10.96 27.25 6.14
C PRO A 702 -10.28 27.12 7.50
N PHE A 703 -9.98 25.88 7.90
CA PHE A 703 -9.45 25.52 9.21
C PHE A 703 -7.94 25.26 9.19
N LEU A 704 -7.28 25.41 8.04
CA LEU A 704 -5.85 25.14 7.86
C LEU A 704 -5.16 26.37 7.26
N LEU A 705 -4.25 26.99 8.02
CA LEU A 705 -3.37 28.04 7.52
C LEU A 705 -1.97 27.47 7.35
N ARG A 706 -1.49 27.39 6.10
CA ARG A 706 -0.14 26.91 5.77
C ARG A 706 0.54 27.87 4.80
N ARG A 707 1.68 28.42 5.20
CA ARG A 707 2.52 29.31 4.39
C ARG A 707 3.96 28.85 4.39
N THR A 708 4.63 28.94 3.24
CA THR A 708 6.04 28.55 3.12
C THR A 708 6.99 29.73 3.31
N LYS A 709 8.22 29.49 3.76
CA LYS A 709 9.23 30.57 3.92
C LYS A 709 9.42 31.38 2.64
N GLU A 710 9.44 30.71 1.49
CA GLU A 710 9.58 31.31 0.16
C GLU A 710 8.45 32.29 -0.18
N GLN A 711 7.23 32.01 0.30
CA GLN A 711 6.06 32.85 0.03
C GLN A 711 6.05 34.15 0.85
N ILE A 712 6.63 34.16 2.06
CA ILE A 712 6.36 35.22 3.05
C ILE A 712 7.59 35.83 3.74
N ALA A 713 8.78 35.26 3.61
CA ALA A 713 9.97 35.70 4.32
C ALA A 713 11.10 36.08 3.35
N GLN A 714 10.87 37.14 2.55
CA GLN A 714 11.90 37.74 1.68
C GLN A 714 13.10 38.32 2.45
N ASP A 715 12.93 38.60 3.74
CA ASP A 715 13.98 39.15 4.63
C ASP A 715 14.90 38.07 5.23
N LEU A 716 14.61 36.78 5.05
CA LEU A 716 15.52 35.72 5.52
C LEU A 716 16.72 35.64 4.57
N PRO A 717 17.96 35.64 5.09
CA PRO A 717 19.13 35.44 4.26
C PRO A 717 19.07 34.07 3.57
N ASP A 718 19.72 33.96 2.41
CA ASP A 718 19.75 32.71 1.63
C ASP A 718 20.17 31.53 2.50
N LYS A 719 19.61 30.35 2.19
CA LYS A 719 20.13 29.06 2.65
C LYS A 719 20.75 28.35 1.47
N THR A 720 21.97 27.85 1.62
CA THR A 720 22.62 27.00 0.61
C THR A 720 22.85 25.61 1.19
N GLU A 721 22.23 24.61 0.59
CA GLU A 721 22.45 23.20 0.91
C GLU A 721 23.49 22.62 -0.06
N ILE A 722 24.58 22.10 0.48
CA ILE A 722 25.73 21.60 -0.29
C ILE A 722 25.98 20.15 0.12
N ILE A 723 26.14 19.27 -0.87
CA ILE A 723 26.62 17.92 -0.63
C ILE A 723 28.14 17.96 -0.61
N MET A 724 28.72 17.58 0.53
CA MET A 724 30.16 17.42 0.71
C MET A 724 30.51 15.95 0.51
N TRP A 725 31.15 15.66 -0.63
CA TRP A 725 31.56 14.31 -0.97
C TRP A 725 32.84 13.93 -0.24
N CYS A 726 32.77 12.89 0.59
CA CYS A 726 33.89 12.37 1.34
C CYS A 726 34.39 11.08 0.69
N GLU A 727 35.61 11.08 0.15
CA GLU A 727 36.22 9.88 -0.44
C GLU A 727 37.02 9.12 0.62
N MET A 728 36.53 7.95 1.04
CA MET A 728 37.23 7.13 2.05
C MET A 728 38.65 6.78 1.60
N GLY A 729 39.61 6.95 2.50
CA GLY A 729 40.97 6.40 2.33
C GLY A 729 40.99 4.87 2.36
N ASP A 730 42.13 4.29 2.00
CA ASP A 730 42.27 2.84 1.76
C ASP A 730 41.87 1.98 2.97
N GLU A 731 42.30 2.35 4.18
CA GLU A 731 42.00 1.59 5.41
C GLU A 731 40.49 1.56 5.72
N GLN A 732 39.85 2.74 5.73
CA GLN A 732 38.40 2.86 5.95
C GLN A 732 37.61 2.16 4.84
N ARG A 733 38.06 2.25 3.58
CA ARG A 733 37.44 1.56 2.45
C ARG A 733 37.51 0.05 2.58
N GLN A 734 38.63 -0.49 3.04
CA GLN A 734 38.77 -1.92 3.29
C GLN A 734 37.86 -2.40 4.43
N ALA A 735 37.77 -1.64 5.52
CA ALA A 735 36.83 -1.94 6.61
C ALA A 735 35.37 -1.94 6.12
N TYR A 736 35.00 -0.93 5.32
CA TYR A 736 33.68 -0.82 4.73
C TYR A 736 33.36 -2.04 3.85
N ASN A 737 34.27 -2.41 2.94
CA ASN A 737 34.07 -3.56 2.05
C ASN A 737 33.97 -4.88 2.83
N ARG A 738 34.83 -5.10 3.84
CA ARG A 738 34.75 -6.29 4.71
C ARG A 738 33.39 -6.43 5.37
N VAL A 739 32.89 -5.34 5.96
CA VAL A 739 31.59 -5.36 6.64
C VAL A 739 30.44 -5.47 5.66
N ARG A 740 30.51 -4.79 4.49
CA ARG A 740 29.52 -4.92 3.42
C ARG A 740 29.42 -6.36 2.94
N ASP A 741 30.54 -6.99 2.61
CA ASP A 741 30.58 -8.32 2.04
C ASP A 741 30.11 -9.36 3.08
N ARG A 742 30.54 -9.21 4.34
CA ARG A 742 30.07 -10.02 5.48
C ARG A 742 28.56 -9.95 5.68
N TYR A 743 27.97 -8.74 5.68
CA TYR A 743 26.53 -8.60 5.82
C TYR A 743 25.80 -9.01 4.55
N LYS A 744 26.35 -8.79 3.35
CA LYS A 744 25.78 -9.24 2.08
C LYS A 744 25.68 -10.76 2.03
N GLU A 745 26.72 -11.49 2.42
CA GLU A 745 26.69 -12.95 2.50
C GLU A 745 25.69 -13.44 3.56
N LYS A 746 25.75 -12.88 4.78
CA LYS A 746 24.80 -13.24 5.86
C LYS A 746 23.35 -12.94 5.49
N LEU A 747 23.09 -11.83 4.80
CA LEU A 747 21.76 -11.40 4.36
C LEU A 747 21.27 -12.27 3.22
N LEU A 748 22.07 -12.54 2.20
CA LEU A 748 21.68 -13.42 1.10
C LEU A 748 21.38 -14.84 1.61
N ASN A 749 22.16 -15.35 2.57
CA ASN A 749 21.91 -16.65 3.18
C ASN A 749 20.61 -16.63 4.01
N ARG A 750 20.38 -15.61 4.85
CA ARG A 750 19.15 -15.51 5.66
C ARG A 750 17.90 -15.18 4.86
N ILE A 751 17.99 -14.37 3.81
CA ILE A 751 16.85 -14.09 2.91
C ILE A 751 16.44 -15.39 2.21
N ARG A 752 17.41 -16.25 1.84
CA ARG A 752 17.17 -17.59 1.28
C ARG A 752 16.62 -18.60 2.31
N GLU A 753 16.97 -18.47 3.59
CA GLU A 753 16.54 -19.37 4.66
C GLU A 753 15.19 -18.96 5.30
N ASP A 754 15.04 -17.71 5.72
CA ASP A 754 13.94 -17.19 6.56
C ASP A 754 12.98 -16.23 5.81
N GLY A 755 13.32 -15.80 4.59
CA GLY A 755 12.55 -14.82 3.80
C GLY A 755 12.78 -13.35 4.20
N MET A 756 12.31 -12.41 3.36
CA MET A 756 12.62 -10.97 3.47
C MET A 756 12.02 -10.31 4.73
N ALA A 757 10.81 -10.72 5.15
CA ALA A 757 10.13 -10.15 6.32
C ALA A 757 10.88 -10.48 7.63
N ALA A 758 11.42 -11.70 7.77
CA ALA A 758 12.24 -12.10 8.91
C ALA A 758 13.66 -11.49 8.87
N SER A 759 14.16 -11.21 7.66
CA SER A 759 15.50 -10.64 7.41
C SER A 759 15.56 -9.11 7.61
N THR A 760 14.42 -8.44 7.79
CA THR A 760 14.33 -6.98 7.95
C THR A 760 15.21 -6.44 9.09
N ILE A 761 15.28 -7.17 10.21
CA ILE A 761 16.11 -6.80 11.37
C ILE A 761 17.60 -6.84 11.00
N TYR A 762 18.02 -7.86 10.23
CA TYR A 762 19.40 -8.00 9.77
C TYR A 762 19.79 -6.96 8.73
N VAL A 763 18.85 -6.57 7.84
CA VAL A 763 19.09 -5.50 6.86
C VAL A 763 19.33 -4.18 7.60
N LEU A 764 18.48 -3.87 8.59
CA LEU A 764 18.63 -2.69 9.45
C LEU A 764 19.97 -2.69 10.20
N GLU A 765 20.37 -3.85 10.74
CA GLU A 765 21.65 -4.00 11.41
C GLU A 765 22.82 -3.73 10.45
N GLY A 766 22.84 -4.38 9.28
CA GLY A 766 23.88 -4.21 8.27
C GLY A 766 23.99 -2.77 7.75
N LEU A 767 22.86 -2.14 7.42
CA LEU A 767 22.81 -0.73 7.02
C LEU A 767 23.33 0.18 8.15
N THR A 768 22.98 -0.11 9.40
CA THR A 768 23.47 0.64 10.55
C THR A 768 24.99 0.52 10.68
N ARG A 769 25.56 -0.69 10.55
CA ARG A 769 27.02 -0.89 10.60
C ARG A 769 27.75 -0.21 9.44
N LEU A 770 27.21 -0.27 8.23
CA LEU A 770 27.81 0.41 7.08
C LEU A 770 27.82 1.93 7.26
N ARG A 771 26.72 2.51 7.77
CA ARG A 771 26.65 3.95 8.10
C ARG A 771 27.61 4.33 9.21
N GLN A 772 27.76 3.48 10.23
CA GLN A 772 28.76 3.67 11.28
C GLN A 772 30.19 3.73 10.71
N ILE A 773 30.56 2.83 9.78
CA ILE A 773 31.89 2.86 9.14
C ILE A 773 32.05 4.07 8.23
N CYS A 774 31.00 4.49 7.52
CA CYS A 774 31.04 5.73 6.72
C CYS A 774 31.37 6.94 7.58
N ASN A 775 30.87 6.97 8.82
CA ASN A 775 31.24 7.97 9.80
C ASN A 775 32.67 7.75 10.30
N ALA A 776 32.91 6.66 11.03
CA ALA A 776 34.23 6.30 11.52
C ALA A 776 34.30 4.79 11.85
N PRO A 777 35.35 4.06 11.42
CA PRO A 777 35.51 2.65 11.73
C PRO A 777 35.46 2.34 13.24
N GLN A 778 35.90 3.26 14.11
CA GLN A 778 35.83 3.11 15.58
C GLN A 778 34.42 2.89 16.13
N LEU A 779 33.37 3.23 15.38
CA LEU A 779 31.98 3.04 15.80
C LEU A 779 31.51 1.59 15.67
N VAL A 780 32.32 0.73 15.04
CA VAL A 780 32.08 -0.71 14.90
C VAL A 780 33.17 -1.45 15.67
N GLU A 781 32.78 -2.21 16.69
CA GLU A 781 33.70 -2.85 17.64
C GLU A 781 34.78 -3.69 16.94
N GLU A 782 34.41 -4.43 15.90
CA GLU A 782 35.35 -5.29 15.17
C GLU A 782 36.38 -4.53 14.31
N GLU A 783 36.07 -3.28 13.92
CA GLU A 783 36.93 -2.43 13.10
C GLU A 783 37.55 -1.28 13.92
N SER A 784 37.42 -1.33 15.25
CA SER A 784 37.82 -0.25 16.16
C SER A 784 39.32 0.04 16.23
N HIS A 785 40.14 -0.86 15.70
CA HIS A 785 41.58 -0.70 15.56
C HIS A 785 41.97 0.29 14.44
N ILE A 786 41.04 0.59 13.51
CA ILE A 786 41.25 1.55 12.42
C ILE A 786 40.81 2.92 12.90
N THR A 787 41.72 3.88 12.87
CA THR A 787 41.47 5.24 13.37
C THR A 787 41.18 6.27 12.28
N SER A 788 41.45 5.92 11.02
CA SER A 788 41.22 6.79 9.86
C SER A 788 39.72 6.97 9.58
N SER A 789 39.28 8.22 9.50
CA SER A 789 37.89 8.60 9.24
C SER A 789 37.85 9.85 8.36
N VAL A 790 37.51 9.67 7.08
CA VAL A 790 37.44 10.78 6.12
C VAL A 790 36.51 11.90 6.58
N LYS A 791 35.38 11.56 7.23
CA LYS A 791 34.43 12.58 7.69
C LYS A 791 34.95 13.34 8.91
N LEU A 792 35.63 12.66 9.83
CA LEU A 792 36.23 13.35 10.97
C LEU A 792 37.35 14.27 10.51
N ASP A 793 38.19 13.80 9.60
CA ASP A 793 39.30 14.55 9.03
C ASP A 793 38.81 15.79 8.26
N GLU A 794 37.85 15.61 7.34
CA GLU A 794 37.32 16.72 6.53
C GLU A 794 36.52 17.71 7.40
N LEU A 795 35.74 17.22 8.37
CA LEU A 795 35.01 18.10 9.29
C LEU A 795 35.97 18.94 10.13
N THR A 796 37.02 18.32 10.67
CA THR A 796 38.03 19.02 11.48
C THR A 796 38.74 20.07 10.64
N ARG A 797 39.15 19.71 9.43
CA ARG A 797 39.77 20.60 8.45
C ARG A 797 38.87 21.79 8.09
N GLU A 798 37.60 21.55 7.80
CA GLU A 798 36.63 22.60 7.49
C GLU A 798 36.45 23.58 8.66
N ILE A 799 36.40 23.05 9.88
CA ILE A 799 36.26 23.85 11.09
C ILE A 799 37.54 24.68 11.34
N THR A 800 38.73 24.15 11.09
CA THR A 800 39.99 24.87 11.36
C THR A 800 40.38 25.83 10.24
N GLU A 801 40.15 25.47 8.98
CA GLU A 801 40.67 26.20 7.81
C GLU A 801 39.61 27.11 7.15
N ASN A 802 38.34 26.68 7.06
CA ASN A 802 37.38 27.28 6.13
C ASN A 802 36.24 28.07 6.79
N THR A 803 35.84 27.68 8.00
CA THR A 803 34.75 28.37 8.74
C THR A 803 35.21 29.64 9.44
N GLY A 804 36.51 29.93 9.52
CA GLY A 804 37.03 31.17 10.13
C GLY A 804 36.55 31.35 11.59
N THR A 805 35.96 32.50 11.91
CA THR A 805 35.40 32.78 13.25
C THR A 805 33.90 32.47 13.37
N HIS A 806 33.29 31.90 12.33
CA HIS A 806 31.85 31.62 12.30
C HIS A 806 31.46 30.47 13.23
N LYS A 807 30.25 30.54 13.80
CA LYS A 807 29.73 29.52 14.72
C LYS A 807 29.15 28.34 13.95
N VAL A 808 29.46 27.13 14.41
CA VAL A 808 29.21 25.87 13.69
C VAL A 808 28.31 24.95 14.50
N LEU A 809 27.24 24.46 13.89
CA LEU A 809 26.40 23.37 14.42
C LEU A 809 26.78 22.05 13.74
N ILE A 810 26.96 21.01 14.55
CA ILE A 810 27.32 19.67 14.05
C ILE A 810 26.27 18.69 14.54
N PHE A 811 25.58 18.05 13.62
CA PHE A 811 24.57 17.05 13.91
C PHE A 811 24.99 15.66 13.47
N SER A 812 24.71 14.67 14.32
CA SER A 812 24.85 13.25 14.01
C SER A 812 23.76 12.44 14.71
N GLN A 813 23.30 11.35 14.10
CA GLN A 813 22.40 10.40 14.76
C GLN A 813 23.13 9.51 15.78
N PHE A 814 24.45 9.34 15.63
CA PHE A 814 25.27 8.46 16.46
C PHE A 814 25.98 9.28 17.53
N THR A 815 25.54 9.17 18.78
CA THR A 815 26.17 9.87 19.91
C THR A 815 27.64 9.51 20.08
N SER A 816 28.03 8.28 19.72
CA SER A 816 29.42 7.83 19.67
C SER A 816 30.24 8.56 18.60
N MET A 817 29.66 8.93 17.45
CA MET A 817 30.35 9.79 16.48
C MET A 817 30.59 11.19 17.04
N LEU A 818 29.59 11.76 17.74
CA LEU A 818 29.76 13.05 18.40
C LEU A 818 30.86 13.01 19.47
N GLN A 819 31.09 11.87 20.14
CA GLN A 819 32.19 11.69 21.09
C GLN A 819 33.56 11.68 20.40
N LEU A 820 33.67 11.07 19.21
CA LEU A 820 34.91 11.12 18.42
C LEU A 820 35.20 12.55 17.95
N ILE A 821 34.17 13.26 17.49
CA ILE A 821 34.28 14.67 17.10
C ILE A 821 34.69 15.52 18.30
N ALA A 822 34.10 15.31 19.47
CA ALA A 822 34.51 15.98 20.70
C ALA A 822 36.00 15.78 21.00
N GLY A 823 36.51 14.54 20.93
CA GLY A 823 37.94 14.27 21.13
C GLY A 823 38.85 14.93 20.10
N ALA A 824 38.42 15.01 18.83
CA ALA A 824 39.13 15.75 17.80
C ALA A 824 39.17 17.27 18.09
N MET A 825 38.04 17.85 18.51
CA MET A 825 37.98 19.26 18.92
C MET A 825 38.89 19.55 20.14
N GLU A 826 38.96 18.63 21.11
CA GLU A 826 39.89 18.74 22.24
C GLU A 826 41.36 18.74 21.80
N THR A 827 41.69 17.86 20.85
CA THR A 827 43.06 17.74 20.31
C THR A 827 43.49 19.01 19.56
N GLU A 828 42.57 19.62 18.81
CA GLU A 828 42.78 20.89 18.11
C GLU A 828 42.65 22.13 19.03
N GLY A 829 42.34 21.94 20.32
CA GLY A 829 42.16 23.02 21.28
C GLY A 829 40.95 23.91 21.01
N LEU A 830 39.92 23.39 20.35
CA LEU A 830 38.70 24.12 19.98
C LEU A 830 37.62 23.97 21.07
N PRO A 831 37.17 25.06 21.72
CA PRO A 831 36.07 25.00 22.66
C PRO A 831 34.75 24.62 21.98
N PHE A 832 34.06 23.62 22.53
CA PHE A 832 32.78 23.14 22.03
C PHE A 832 31.76 22.94 23.15
N LEU A 833 30.49 22.85 22.77
CA LEU A 833 29.39 22.41 23.63
C LEU A 833 28.82 21.10 23.10
N TYR A 834 28.20 20.32 23.98
CA TYR A 834 27.63 19.02 23.66
C TYR A 834 26.20 18.90 24.20
N LEU A 835 25.27 18.47 23.35
CA LEU A 835 23.86 18.25 23.71
C LEU A 835 23.33 16.94 23.12
N ASP A 836 22.75 16.12 23.98
CA ASP A 836 22.16 14.83 23.62
C ASP A 836 20.81 14.57 24.32
N GLY A 837 20.29 13.35 24.17
CA GLY A 837 19.05 12.92 24.81
C GLY A 837 19.13 12.82 26.34
N SER A 838 20.33 12.57 26.90
CA SER A 838 20.54 12.41 28.35
C SER A 838 20.64 13.75 29.09
N THR A 839 20.92 14.84 28.36
CA THR A 839 21.03 16.19 28.90
C THR A 839 19.69 16.65 29.51
N LYS A 840 19.69 17.00 30.81
CA LYS A 840 18.50 17.52 31.52
C LYS A 840 18.02 18.84 30.91
N ALA A 841 16.70 19.06 30.91
CA ALA A 841 16.09 20.20 30.23
C ALA A 841 16.62 21.57 30.71
N GLU A 842 16.84 21.76 32.01
CA GLU A 842 17.43 22.99 32.58
C GLU A 842 18.83 23.27 32.01
N HIS A 843 19.68 22.24 31.91
CA HIS A 843 21.04 22.36 31.40
C HIS A 843 21.07 22.62 29.88
N ARG A 844 20.08 22.11 29.12
CA ARG A 844 19.98 22.37 27.67
C ARG A 844 19.90 23.87 27.37
N GLN A 845 19.09 24.62 28.13
CA GLN A 845 18.94 26.06 27.92
C GLN A 845 20.22 26.82 28.24
N GLN A 846 20.95 26.41 29.29
CA GLN A 846 22.24 27.00 29.63
C GLN A 846 23.26 26.83 28.49
N LEU A 847 23.29 25.64 27.88
CA LEU A 847 24.14 25.37 26.71
C LEU A 847 23.73 26.22 25.50
N VAL A 848 22.43 26.33 25.21
CA VAL A 848 21.92 27.16 24.10
C VAL A 848 22.25 28.64 24.31
N THR A 849 22.05 29.15 25.52
CA THR A 849 22.32 30.55 25.87
C THR A 849 23.81 30.83 25.75
N ARG A 850 24.65 29.97 26.34
CA ARG A 850 26.11 30.06 26.22
C ARG A 850 26.55 30.01 24.75
N PHE A 851 26.01 29.10 23.94
CA PHE A 851 26.35 29.05 22.52
C PHE A 851 25.97 30.31 21.77
N GLN A 852 24.89 31.00 22.14
CA GLN A 852 24.50 32.24 21.45
C GLN A 852 25.33 33.44 21.91
N GLU A 853 25.63 33.55 23.21
CA GLU A 853 26.25 34.74 23.81
C GLU A 853 27.77 34.68 23.94
N ASP A 854 28.35 33.49 24.16
CA ASP A 854 29.78 33.30 24.37
C ASP A 854 30.53 33.23 23.03
N GLU A 855 31.31 34.25 22.70
CA GLU A 855 32.10 34.29 21.46
C GLU A 855 33.27 33.30 21.46
N SER A 856 33.74 32.85 22.63
CA SER A 856 34.85 31.90 22.74
C SER A 856 34.46 30.47 22.35
N VAL A 857 33.16 30.18 22.33
CA VAL A 857 32.61 28.87 22.01
C VAL A 857 32.04 28.89 20.60
N ARG A 858 32.76 28.22 19.69
CA ARG A 858 32.45 28.25 18.26
C ARG A 858 31.67 27.02 17.78
N VAL A 859 31.82 25.87 18.45
CA VAL A 859 31.27 24.60 17.98
C VAL A 859 30.18 24.07 18.92
N PHE A 860 29.06 23.62 18.38
CA PHE A 860 28.01 22.94 19.14
C PHE A 860 27.66 21.58 18.53
N LEU A 861 27.96 20.52 19.27
CA LEU A 861 27.67 19.13 18.93
C LEU A 861 26.27 18.76 19.43
N ILE A 862 25.37 18.36 18.53
CA ILE A 862 23.98 18.08 18.86
C ILE A 862 23.54 16.74 18.25
N SER A 863 23.02 15.82 19.07
CA SER A 863 22.44 14.59 18.49
C SER A 863 21.16 14.90 17.72
N LEU A 864 20.95 14.29 16.54
CA LEU A 864 19.84 14.65 15.64
C LEU A 864 18.47 14.48 16.32
N LYS A 865 18.31 13.47 17.19
CA LYS A 865 17.10 13.27 18.01
C LYS A 865 16.91 14.35 19.07
N ALA A 866 17.98 14.82 19.70
CA ALA A 866 17.92 15.90 20.69
C ALA A 866 17.84 17.29 20.03
N GLY A 867 18.26 17.41 18.76
CA GLY A 867 18.15 18.61 17.93
C GLY A 867 16.76 18.81 17.33
N GLY A 868 15.93 17.76 17.23
CA GLY A 868 14.55 17.81 16.70
C GLY A 868 13.58 18.67 17.54
N VAL A 869 13.93 18.99 18.78
CA VAL A 869 13.04 19.68 19.72
C VAL A 869 13.27 21.20 19.80
N GLY A 870 12.53 21.94 18.98
CA GLY A 870 12.34 23.41 18.92
C GLY A 870 13.44 24.44 19.26
N LEU A 871 14.70 24.06 19.49
CA LEU A 871 15.77 24.99 19.88
C LEU A 871 15.98 26.12 18.85
N THR A 872 16.23 27.35 19.32
CA THR A 872 16.57 28.49 18.46
C THR A 872 18.07 28.73 18.54
N LEU A 873 18.79 28.59 17.42
CA LEU A 873 20.26 28.64 17.34
C LEU A 873 20.71 29.58 16.21
N THR A 874 20.19 30.82 16.21
CA THR A 874 20.43 31.81 15.14
C THR A 874 21.86 32.34 15.08
N ALA A 875 22.68 32.11 16.13
CA ALA A 875 24.06 32.58 16.17
C ALA A 875 25.01 31.79 15.25
N ALA A 876 24.64 30.56 14.86
CA ALA A 876 25.41 29.77 13.91
C ALA A 876 24.93 30.00 12.49
N ASP A 877 25.84 29.98 11.54
CA ASP A 877 25.59 30.12 10.10
C ASP A 877 26.16 28.95 9.29
N TYR A 878 26.98 28.10 9.90
CA TYR A 878 27.41 26.82 9.35
C TYR A 878 26.73 25.65 10.05
N VAL A 879 26.19 24.71 9.25
CA VAL A 879 25.58 23.47 9.73
C VAL A 879 26.21 22.29 9.02
N TYR A 880 26.77 21.35 9.78
CA TYR A 880 27.26 20.08 9.25
C TYR A 880 26.33 18.95 9.70
N LEU A 881 25.73 18.28 8.72
CA LEU A 881 25.02 17.01 8.91
C LEU A 881 26.02 15.89 8.59
N VAL A 882 26.61 15.32 9.65
CA VAL A 882 27.72 14.35 9.54
C VAL A 882 27.25 13.06 8.89
N ASP A 883 26.02 12.63 9.16
CA ASP A 883 25.42 11.44 8.56
C ASP A 883 24.02 11.73 8.03
N PRO A 884 23.68 11.22 6.82
CA PRO A 884 22.34 11.36 6.26
C PRO A 884 21.33 10.52 7.05
N TRP A 885 20.12 11.02 7.19
CA TRP A 885 18.99 10.37 7.86
C TRP A 885 18.03 9.75 6.84
N TRP A 886 17.09 8.89 7.25
CA TRP A 886 16.12 8.30 6.31
C TRP A 886 14.98 9.25 5.94
N ASN A 887 14.44 9.95 6.95
CA ASN A 887 13.47 11.03 6.86
C ASN A 887 14.12 12.41 6.57
N PRO A 888 13.94 12.98 5.36
CA PRO A 888 14.46 14.31 5.01
C PRO A 888 13.88 15.45 5.86
N ALA A 889 12.67 15.30 6.40
CA ALA A 889 12.03 16.34 7.21
C ALA A 889 12.78 16.55 8.54
N ALA A 890 13.39 15.51 9.10
CA ALA A 890 14.18 15.61 10.32
C ALA A 890 15.49 16.40 10.08
N GLU A 891 16.14 16.20 8.92
CA GLU A 891 17.30 16.98 8.50
C GLU A 891 16.93 18.45 8.27
N GLN A 892 15.83 18.69 7.55
CA GLN A 892 15.34 20.03 7.27
C GLN A 892 15.00 20.77 8.57
N GLN A 893 14.36 20.06 9.51
CA GLN A 893 14.05 20.56 10.83
C GLN A 893 15.30 20.97 11.64
N ALA A 894 16.42 20.25 11.48
CA ALA A 894 17.70 20.57 12.11
C ALA A 894 18.35 21.82 11.48
N ILE A 895 18.34 21.93 10.15
CA ILE A 895 18.85 23.12 9.43
C ILE A 895 18.00 24.35 9.78
N ASP A 896 16.69 24.19 9.88
CA ASP A 896 15.73 25.25 10.26
C ASP A 896 15.85 25.67 11.74
N ARG A 897 16.86 25.22 12.49
CA ARG A 897 17.20 25.75 13.83
C ARG A 897 18.05 27.00 13.77
N THR A 898 18.92 27.10 12.77
CA THR A 898 19.69 28.31 12.47
C THR A 898 18.96 29.21 11.47
N HIS A 899 18.36 28.62 10.42
CA HIS A 899 17.61 29.37 9.41
C HIS A 899 16.24 29.78 9.95
N ARG A 900 16.26 30.68 10.93
CA ARG A 900 15.12 31.26 11.62
C ARG A 900 15.21 32.77 11.59
N ILE A 901 14.07 33.39 11.81
CA ILE A 901 13.95 34.82 12.07
C ILE A 901 14.97 35.24 13.13
N GLY A 902 15.79 36.24 12.82
CA GLY A 902 16.88 36.71 13.67
C GLY A 902 18.27 36.35 13.14
N GLN A 903 18.35 35.39 12.22
CA GLN A 903 19.55 35.13 11.45
C GLN A 903 19.84 36.29 10.48
N GLN A 904 21.06 36.83 10.53
CA GLN A 904 21.53 37.91 9.67
C GLN A 904 22.48 37.41 8.57
N ASN A 905 23.11 36.26 8.79
CA ASN A 905 24.10 35.69 7.88
C ASN A 905 23.48 34.63 6.97
N LYS A 906 24.08 34.46 5.79
CA LYS A 906 23.75 33.35 4.87
C LYS A 906 24.04 32.02 5.54
N VAL A 907 23.07 31.12 5.55
CA VAL A 907 23.21 29.80 6.20
C VAL A 907 23.75 28.78 5.19
N PHE A 908 24.88 28.16 5.52
CA PHE A 908 25.48 27.08 4.75
C PHE A 908 25.24 25.75 5.47
N ALA A 909 24.50 24.85 4.81
CA ALA A 909 24.21 23.51 5.32
C ALA A 909 24.93 22.46 4.47
N TYR A 910 25.91 21.79 5.07
CA TYR A 910 26.72 20.75 4.45
C TYR A 910 26.21 19.37 4.84
N LYS A 911 25.88 18.55 3.85
CA LYS A 911 25.58 17.13 4.02
C LYS A 911 26.81 16.32 3.67
N MET A 912 27.44 15.71 4.67
CA MET A 912 28.65 14.89 4.46
C MET A 912 28.25 13.49 4.01
N ILE A 913 28.60 13.15 2.78
CA ILE A 913 28.21 11.89 2.13
C ILE A 913 29.46 11.15 1.67
N CYS A 914 29.65 9.93 2.17
CA CYS A 914 30.72 9.08 1.68
C CYS A 914 30.42 8.58 0.26
N LYS A 915 31.34 8.80 -0.66
CA LYS A 915 31.23 8.35 -2.07
C LYS A 915 31.37 6.83 -2.19
N ASP A 916 30.67 6.24 -3.15
CA ASP A 916 30.64 4.81 -3.44
C ASP A 916 30.26 4.00 -2.18
N SER A 917 29.25 4.51 -1.45
CA SER A 917 28.82 3.94 -0.17
C SER A 917 27.31 3.84 -0.06
N VAL A 918 26.84 3.23 1.04
CA VAL A 918 25.42 3.15 1.37
C VAL A 918 24.78 4.54 1.50
N GLU A 919 25.54 5.56 1.92
CA GLU A 919 25.03 6.92 2.11
C GLU A 919 24.64 7.60 0.79
N GLU A 920 25.46 7.41 -0.25
CA GLU A 920 25.15 7.89 -1.60
C GLU A 920 23.87 7.24 -2.14
N LYS A 921 23.68 5.95 -1.86
CA LYS A 921 22.47 5.21 -2.25
C LYS A 921 21.24 5.67 -1.46
N ILE A 922 21.40 5.97 -0.17
CA ILE A 922 20.34 6.58 0.66
C ILE A 922 19.93 7.91 0.05
N LEU A 923 20.89 8.76 -0.34
CA LEU A 923 20.62 10.05 -0.98
C LEU A 923 19.88 9.88 -2.32
N ALA A 924 20.31 8.94 -3.17
CA ALA A 924 19.63 8.64 -4.43
C ALA A 924 18.18 8.17 -4.22
N LEU A 925 17.94 7.36 -3.19
CA LEU A 925 16.59 6.92 -2.80
C LEU A 925 15.74 8.08 -2.25
N GLN A 926 16.31 8.96 -1.43
CA GLN A 926 15.63 10.18 -0.97
C GLN A 926 15.22 11.06 -2.17
N GLN A 927 16.11 11.26 -3.15
CA GLN A 927 15.84 12.08 -4.33
C GLN A 927 14.77 11.45 -5.24
N ARG A 928 14.85 10.14 -5.50
CA ARG A 928 13.83 9.40 -6.26
C ARG A 928 12.45 9.50 -5.60
N LYS A 929 12.40 9.51 -4.26
CA LYS A 929 11.17 9.73 -3.51
C LYS A 929 10.76 11.19 -3.43
N LYS A 930 11.67 12.17 -3.36
CA LYS A 930 11.33 13.60 -3.34
C LYS A 930 10.55 14.03 -4.60
N MET A 931 10.83 13.41 -5.75
CA MET A 931 10.03 13.58 -6.99
C MET A 931 8.61 13.00 -6.90
N ILE A 932 8.36 12.07 -5.98
CA ILE A 932 7.06 11.43 -5.72
C ILE A 932 6.39 12.05 -4.46
N ALA A 933 7.19 12.70 -3.59
CA ALA A 933 6.83 13.11 -2.23
C ALA A 933 6.37 14.56 -2.09
N ASP A 934 5.98 15.22 -3.17
CA ASP A 934 4.88 16.20 -3.06
C ASP A 934 3.59 15.51 -2.58
N ASP A 935 3.53 14.16 -2.58
CA ASP A 935 2.39 13.40 -2.08
C ASP A 935 2.56 12.63 -0.73
N LEU A 936 3.68 12.06 -0.27
CA LEU A 936 3.70 11.38 1.07
C LEU A 936 5.12 11.23 1.69
N ILE A 937 5.33 11.59 2.97
CA ILE A 937 6.63 11.46 3.70
C ILE A 937 6.51 10.51 4.92
N SER A 938 7.05 9.30 4.79
CA SER A 938 6.92 8.22 5.79
C SER A 938 8.01 8.19 6.88
N GLU A 939 7.69 7.68 8.08
CA GLU A 939 8.62 7.39 9.20
C GLU A 939 9.53 6.13 9.06
N ASP A 940 10.59 6.14 9.89
CA ASP A 940 11.79 5.27 9.94
C ASP A 940 11.56 3.74 9.83
N THR A 941 10.39 3.20 10.21
CA THR A 941 10.12 1.74 10.13
C THR A 941 9.33 1.32 8.88
N GLY A 942 8.64 2.26 8.23
CA GLY A 942 7.84 1.97 7.03
C GLY A 942 8.68 1.87 5.76
N PHE A 943 9.82 2.57 5.73
CA PHE A 943 10.78 2.51 4.63
C PHE A 943 11.27 1.08 4.39
N VAL A 944 11.75 0.41 5.45
CA VAL A 944 12.34 -0.94 5.35
C VAL A 944 11.29 -2.01 5.05
N LYS A 945 10.06 -1.86 5.56
CA LYS A 945 8.95 -2.77 5.27
C LYS A 945 8.51 -2.74 3.79
N LYS A 946 8.88 -1.70 3.04
CA LYS A 946 8.59 -1.55 1.61
C LYS A 946 9.81 -1.81 0.71
N LEU A 947 10.99 -2.13 1.27
CA LEU A 947 12.17 -2.44 0.46
C LEU A 947 11.98 -3.79 -0.23
N THR A 948 12.17 -3.80 -1.55
CA THR A 948 12.22 -5.04 -2.33
C THR A 948 13.60 -5.71 -2.19
N GLU A 949 13.72 -6.95 -2.67
CA GLU A 949 15.03 -7.62 -2.76
C GLU A 949 16.01 -6.84 -3.64
N ASP A 950 15.52 -6.24 -4.73
CA ASP A 950 16.31 -5.36 -5.60
C ASP A 950 16.80 -4.11 -4.87
N ASP A 951 15.98 -3.51 -4.00
CA ASP A 951 16.41 -2.35 -3.21
C ASP A 951 17.50 -2.74 -2.20
N VAL A 952 17.41 -3.93 -1.60
CA VAL A 952 18.45 -4.45 -0.70
C VAL A 952 19.71 -4.78 -1.49
N ALA A 953 19.60 -5.44 -2.63
CA ALA A 953 20.73 -5.72 -3.51
C ALA A 953 21.40 -4.43 -3.99
N PHE A 954 20.62 -3.40 -4.31
CA PHE A 954 21.10 -2.07 -4.64
C PHE A 954 21.83 -1.45 -3.45
N LEU A 955 21.26 -1.42 -2.25
CA LEU A 955 21.90 -0.84 -1.06
C LEU A 955 23.25 -1.50 -0.73
N PHE A 956 23.36 -2.82 -0.89
CA PHE A 956 24.58 -3.60 -0.60
C PHE A 956 25.45 -3.91 -1.82
N SER A 957 25.17 -3.31 -2.99
CA SER A 957 26.01 -3.46 -4.20
C SER A 957 27.40 -2.88 -4.09
#